data_AF-A0A2I4H7C7-F1
#
_entry.id   AF-A0A2I4H7C7-F1
#
_cell.length_a   1.000
_cell.length_b   1.000
_cell.length_c   1.000
_cell.angle_alpha   90.00
_cell.angle_beta   90.00
_cell.angle_gamma   90.00
#
_symmetry.space_group_name_H-M   'P 1'
#
loop_
_entity.id
_entity.type
_entity.pdbx_description
1 polymer ?
#
loop_
_entity_poly.entity_id
_entity_poly.type
_entity_poly.pdbx_seq_one_letter_code
_entity_poly.pdbx_strand_id
1 'polypeptide(L)'
;MSGRIFLLIACLLLLPYHGFQSTHGISNEIHPGQSVTASKTIVSANGMFELCFFSPGNSTKYYVGICYKKVSDDHNVVWVANREYPFPNESPVLTFNPDGTLELSDQHMRYSVANTSASNDSYAMLLNTGNLILTNRVLEVFWQSFDVPTDTILPGMIAAENSLKLESWRSTEDPAPGLYGLEVISIDRLPDGGIICYYYYYRSPSMLMNEGSITWPSKHTSDISRMVLDVYGQLKLQLWSQDEQKWNSLNSSRCGANGSCGAFNVCNETTDDKSCDCLPGFERRPINDARRCERKTDLQCGVYNNDHQKDVYFSLISDVEWPDNHLKLNIRNASECKSTCLENCSCVAYAYDCERSNRRLCNCTVWVGDLYNLKQLSSNDGDGKDFYLKLATPDLSNITESNSSTGRHDDDKNDPKRTGNSFWIIVLLSACLATLVLALVYYYVRRELSRKGRENLLLLDLGMNLKTNHSDLSKVMTRGHGDSRKRDVKMPLFSFSSVATATDNFSAGYKLGEGGFGPVYKGVLAKGGEVAVKRLSRRSGQGWEELKNEAMLIAELQHKNLVKLLGCCIERDEKILVYEYMPNKSLDFFLFDPEKRRILDWGTRVRIIEGVAQGLLYLHQYSRLKIVHRDLKAGNILLDMDMNPKISDFGMARIFGGNESEANTNRIVGTYGYMSPEYALDGLFSIKSDVFSFGVLLLEIVSGRKNTGFYLTNSFHLIGYAWDLWTSNRGLDLVDSLLDDINIPSKHMVLRFVNIGLLCVQESAADRPTMSDVVAMLGNESAVLACPKQPAFLNVRSMVVRAKPVNGMIEMCSVNNATISVAEGR
;
A
#
# COMPACT_ATOMS: atom_id res chain seq x y z
N MET A 1 -47.08 -41.73 -12.92
CA MET A 1 -46.99 -40.43 -12.23
C MET A 1 -47.98 -40.43 -11.08
N SER A 2 -47.52 -40.59 -9.84
CA SER A 2 -48.20 -40.31 -8.55
C SER A 2 -47.47 -41.07 -7.44
N GLY A 3 -46.24 -40.64 -7.16
CA GLY A 3 -45.41 -41.26 -6.12
C GLY A 3 -44.20 -40.43 -5.67
N ARG A 4 -43.92 -39.32 -6.36
CA ARG A 4 -42.79 -38.43 -6.03
C ARG A 4 -43.20 -37.08 -5.42
N ILE A 5 -44.50 -36.83 -5.24
CA ILE A 5 -45.02 -35.55 -4.70
C ILE A 5 -45.28 -35.64 -3.19
N PHE A 6 -45.39 -36.84 -2.60
CA PHE A 6 -45.69 -37.00 -1.18
C PHE A 6 -44.47 -36.90 -0.24
N LEU A 7 -43.24 -37.03 -0.76
CA LEU A 7 -42.00 -36.96 0.04
C LEU A 7 -41.45 -35.54 0.22
N LEU A 8 -41.94 -34.55 -0.55
CA LEU A 8 -41.53 -33.15 -0.43
C LEU A 8 -42.34 -32.36 0.60
N ILE A 9 -43.52 -32.84 0.99
CA ILE A 9 -44.41 -32.14 1.94
C ILE A 9 -44.11 -32.55 3.39
N ALA A 10 -43.51 -33.71 3.64
CA ALA A 10 -43.17 -34.18 4.99
C ALA A 10 -41.89 -33.53 5.58
N CYS A 11 -40.99 -32.96 4.75
CA CYS A 11 -39.76 -32.31 5.24
C CYS A 11 -39.93 -30.83 5.61
N LEU A 12 -41.10 -30.22 5.37
CA LEU A 12 -41.37 -28.80 5.69
C LEU A 12 -42.03 -28.59 7.06
N LEU A 13 -42.31 -29.65 7.82
CA LEU A 13 -43.00 -29.58 9.12
C LEU A 13 -42.13 -29.99 10.33
N LEU A 14 -40.81 -30.13 10.16
CA LEU A 14 -39.85 -30.46 11.23
C LEU A 14 -38.65 -29.50 11.28
N LEU A 15 -38.89 -28.19 11.14
CA LEU A 15 -37.92 -27.18 11.61
C LEU A 15 -38.39 -26.67 12.98
N PRO A 16 -37.53 -26.74 14.02
CA PRO A 16 -37.89 -26.22 15.33
C PRO A 16 -38.04 -24.70 15.25
N TYR A 17 -39.14 -24.23 15.84
CA TYR A 17 -39.40 -22.85 16.20
C TYR A 17 -38.33 -22.41 17.22
N HIS A 18 -37.17 -21.96 16.75
CA HIS A 18 -36.33 -21.10 17.57
C HIS A 18 -36.81 -19.66 17.36
N GLY A 19 -37.51 -19.19 18.39
CA GLY A 19 -37.94 -17.80 18.48
C GLY A 19 -36.78 -16.87 18.21
N PHE A 20 -37.09 -15.79 17.49
CA PHE A 20 -36.32 -14.57 17.48
C PHE A 20 -36.14 -14.10 18.94
N GLN A 21 -35.09 -14.55 19.60
CA GLN A 21 -34.51 -13.81 20.70
C GLN A 21 -33.74 -12.67 20.05
N SER A 22 -34.20 -11.44 20.32
CA SER A 22 -33.43 -10.22 20.12
C SER A 22 -32.04 -10.42 20.72
N THR A 23 -31.03 -10.56 19.88
CA THR A 23 -29.64 -10.45 20.31
C THR A 23 -29.46 -9.01 20.78
N HIS A 24 -29.17 -8.82 22.07
CA HIS A 24 -28.71 -7.54 22.59
C HIS A 24 -27.60 -7.00 21.68
N GLY A 25 -27.86 -5.86 21.02
CA GLY A 25 -26.95 -5.26 20.06
C GLY A 25 -25.62 -4.93 20.74
N ILE A 26 -24.54 -5.51 20.22
CA ILE A 26 -23.18 -5.13 20.60
C ILE A 26 -22.94 -3.76 19.94
N SER A 27 -22.79 -2.72 20.76
CA SER A 27 -22.53 -1.35 20.30
C SER A 27 -21.03 -1.17 20.02
N ASN A 28 -20.69 -0.42 18.97
CA ASN A 28 -19.34 0.10 18.71
C ASN A 28 -19.13 1.52 19.28
N GLU A 29 -20.16 2.08 19.92
CA GLU A 29 -20.23 3.47 20.37
C GLU A 29 -20.46 3.59 21.88
N ILE A 30 -19.90 4.63 22.49
CA ILE A 30 -20.12 5.06 23.89
C ILE A 30 -20.62 6.51 23.87
N HIS A 31 -21.89 6.70 24.19
CA HIS A 31 -22.48 8.03 24.28
C HIS A 31 -22.25 8.68 25.66
N PRO A 32 -22.44 10.01 25.79
CA PRO A 32 -22.30 10.71 27.06
C PRO A 32 -23.15 10.10 28.17
N GLY A 33 -22.55 9.87 29.34
CA GLY A 33 -23.17 9.22 30.48
C GLY A 33 -23.26 7.69 30.39
N GLN A 34 -22.75 7.08 29.31
CA GLN A 34 -22.62 5.63 29.22
C GLN A 34 -21.27 5.16 29.76
N SER A 35 -21.30 3.97 30.36
CA SER A 35 -20.15 3.30 30.93
C SER A 35 -20.00 1.89 30.37
N VAL A 36 -18.75 1.46 30.21
CA VAL A 36 -18.33 0.17 29.66
C VAL A 36 -17.52 -0.56 30.73
N THR A 37 -17.76 -1.85 30.88
CA THR A 37 -17.11 -2.71 31.90
C THR A 37 -16.57 -3.98 31.26
N ALA A 38 -15.79 -4.77 32.00
CA ALA A 38 -15.28 -6.07 31.54
C ALA A 38 -16.40 -7.02 31.04
N SER A 39 -17.61 -6.93 31.58
CA SER A 39 -18.76 -7.77 31.19
C SER A 39 -19.53 -7.26 29.96
N LYS A 40 -19.39 -5.97 29.64
CA LYS A 40 -20.14 -5.30 28.58
C LYS A 40 -19.20 -4.34 27.88
N THR A 41 -18.52 -4.84 26.87
CA THR A 41 -17.52 -4.14 26.07
C THR A 41 -18.11 -3.60 24.76
N ILE A 42 -17.38 -2.69 24.10
CA ILE A 42 -17.66 -2.28 22.72
C ILE A 42 -16.79 -3.05 21.75
N VAL A 43 -17.30 -3.28 20.54
CA VAL A 43 -16.64 -4.09 19.52
C VAL A 43 -16.72 -3.32 18.20
N SER A 44 -15.66 -3.34 17.41
CA SER A 44 -15.67 -2.75 16.08
C SER A 44 -16.76 -3.38 15.21
N ALA A 45 -17.33 -2.62 14.26
CA ALA A 45 -18.47 -3.07 13.46
C ALA A 45 -18.23 -4.38 12.68
N ASN A 46 -16.98 -4.64 12.26
CA ASN A 46 -16.57 -5.88 11.58
C ASN A 46 -16.22 -7.04 12.54
N GLY A 47 -16.29 -6.82 13.86
CA GLY A 47 -15.94 -7.79 14.90
C GLY A 47 -14.45 -8.14 14.97
N MET A 48 -13.56 -7.28 14.48
CA MET A 48 -12.10 -7.51 14.47
C MET A 48 -11.43 -7.06 15.77
N PHE A 49 -11.80 -5.89 16.29
CA PHE A 49 -11.25 -5.31 17.50
C PHE A 49 -12.32 -5.16 18.57
N GLU A 50 -11.90 -5.23 19.83
CA GLU A 50 -12.76 -4.93 20.97
C GLU A 50 -12.01 -4.16 22.04
N LEU A 51 -12.76 -3.40 22.83
CA LEU A 51 -12.23 -2.84 24.06
C LEU A 51 -12.08 -3.98 25.08
N CYS A 52 -10.86 -4.17 25.59
CA CYS A 52 -10.52 -5.26 26.48
C CYS A 52 -10.06 -4.74 27.84
N PHE A 53 -10.50 -5.43 28.89
CA PHE A 53 -10.08 -5.24 30.27
C PHE A 53 -9.24 -6.45 30.64
N PHE A 54 -7.97 -6.26 30.98
CA PHE A 54 -7.02 -7.36 31.08
C PHE A 54 -6.00 -7.16 32.21
N SER A 55 -5.42 -8.28 32.65
CA SER A 55 -4.24 -8.31 33.50
C SER A 55 -3.17 -9.19 32.84
N PRO A 56 -1.97 -8.67 32.55
CA PRO A 56 -0.91 -9.45 31.95
C PRO A 56 -0.34 -10.51 32.90
N GLY A 57 -0.27 -11.76 32.45
CA GLY A 57 0.35 -12.86 33.21
C GLY A 57 -0.32 -13.09 34.57
N ASN A 58 0.47 -13.14 35.63
CA ASN A 58 -0.01 -13.27 37.02
C ASN A 58 -0.02 -11.94 37.78
N SER A 59 -0.08 -10.81 37.06
CA SER A 59 -0.09 -9.49 37.68
C SER A 59 -1.38 -9.24 38.47
N THR A 60 -1.30 -8.41 39.51
CA THR A 60 -2.49 -7.89 40.23
C THR A 60 -2.92 -6.52 39.71
N LYS A 61 -2.31 -6.08 38.60
CA LYS A 61 -2.54 -4.79 37.96
C LYS A 61 -3.49 -4.96 36.78
N TYR A 62 -4.46 -4.06 36.68
CA TYR A 62 -5.50 -4.09 35.66
C TYR A 62 -5.38 -2.91 34.71
N TYR A 63 -5.58 -3.25 33.43
CA TYR A 63 -5.43 -2.34 32.31
C TYR A 63 -6.64 -2.41 31.39
N VAL A 64 -6.86 -1.31 30.68
CA VAL A 64 -7.86 -1.21 29.62
C VAL A 64 -7.15 -0.88 28.33
N GLY A 65 -7.52 -1.58 27.27
CA GLY A 65 -6.87 -1.46 25.98
C GLY A 65 -7.78 -1.85 24.83
N ILE A 66 -7.17 -1.95 23.65
CA ILE A 66 -7.80 -2.47 22.45
C ILE A 66 -7.13 -3.79 22.13
N CYS A 67 -7.93 -4.81 21.83
CA CYS A 67 -7.47 -6.17 21.54
C CYS A 67 -8.07 -6.69 20.24
N TYR A 68 -7.37 -7.63 19.61
CA TYR A 68 -7.95 -8.45 18.56
C TYR A 68 -8.97 -9.44 19.15
N LYS A 69 -10.25 -9.28 18.80
CA LYS A 69 -11.33 -10.14 19.32
C LYS A 69 -11.24 -11.59 18.87
N LYS A 70 -10.77 -11.82 17.64
CA LYS A 70 -10.72 -13.15 17.01
C LYS A 70 -9.41 -13.90 17.27
N VAL A 71 -8.50 -13.31 18.06
CA VAL A 71 -7.19 -13.86 18.40
C VAL A 71 -7.25 -14.37 19.84
N SER A 72 -7.12 -15.68 20.01
CA SER A 72 -7.20 -16.37 21.30
C SER A 72 -5.86 -16.47 22.05
N ASP A 73 -4.83 -15.80 21.56
CA ASP A 73 -3.52 -15.70 22.20
C ASP A 73 -3.53 -14.60 23.27
N ASP A 74 -2.82 -14.83 24.38
CA ASP A 74 -2.66 -13.88 25.49
C ASP A 74 -1.98 -12.56 25.04
N HIS A 75 -1.32 -12.57 23.88
CA HIS A 75 -0.70 -11.40 23.26
C HIS A 75 -1.61 -10.71 22.22
N ASN A 76 -2.94 -10.64 22.44
CA ASN A 76 -3.87 -10.02 21.49
C ASN A 76 -4.05 -8.49 21.66
N VAL A 77 -3.45 -7.90 22.69
CA VAL A 77 -3.47 -6.46 22.99
C VAL A 77 -2.67 -5.69 21.94
N VAL A 78 -3.20 -4.57 21.46
CA VAL A 78 -2.58 -3.71 20.43
C VAL A 78 -2.45 -2.26 20.86
N TRP A 79 -3.15 -1.85 21.92
CA TRP A 79 -3.05 -0.51 22.51
C TRP A 79 -3.49 -0.57 23.98
N VAL A 80 -2.88 0.25 24.85
CA VAL A 80 -3.15 0.27 26.30
C VAL A 80 -3.35 1.71 26.77
N ALA A 81 -4.53 2.01 27.31
CA ALA A 81 -4.92 3.35 27.75
C ALA A 81 -4.13 3.80 28.99
N ASN A 82 -4.15 2.99 30.05
CA ASN A 82 -3.63 3.34 31.36
C ASN A 82 -2.28 2.65 31.66
N ARG A 83 -1.40 2.57 30.65
CA ARG A 83 -0.16 1.79 30.74
C ARG A 83 0.78 2.20 31.90
N GLU A 84 0.76 3.48 32.28
CA GLU A 84 1.55 4.00 33.41
C GLU A 84 0.80 3.97 34.76
N TYR A 85 -0.52 3.90 34.73
CA TYR A 85 -1.41 4.04 35.90
C TYR A 85 -2.32 2.80 36.03
N PRO A 86 -1.78 1.65 36.43
CA PRO A 86 -2.56 0.42 36.61
C PRO A 86 -3.57 0.54 37.74
N PHE A 87 -4.74 -0.08 37.55
CA PHE A 87 -5.72 -0.23 38.62
C PHE A 87 -5.37 -1.43 39.51
N PRO A 88 -5.57 -1.34 40.83
CA PRO A 88 -5.28 -2.44 41.76
C PRO A 88 -6.37 -3.52 41.80
N ASN A 89 -7.54 -3.30 41.19
CA ASN A 89 -8.70 -4.18 41.25
C ASN A 89 -9.32 -4.45 39.87
N GLU A 90 -10.03 -5.58 39.70
CA GLU A 90 -10.71 -6.05 38.46
C GLU A 90 -11.93 -5.24 38.01
N SER A 91 -12.10 -4.00 38.48
CA SER A 91 -13.32 -3.24 38.23
C SER A 91 -13.11 -1.81 37.73
N PRO A 92 -12.10 -1.50 36.88
CA PRO A 92 -12.09 -0.21 36.22
C PRO A 92 -13.27 -0.13 35.24
N VAL A 93 -13.90 1.03 35.21
CA VAL A 93 -15.05 1.34 34.35
C VAL A 93 -14.64 2.48 33.42
N LEU A 94 -14.78 2.27 32.11
CA LEU A 94 -14.57 3.32 31.13
C LEU A 94 -15.88 4.09 30.93
N THR A 95 -15.90 5.37 31.23
CA THR A 95 -17.08 6.23 31.12
C THR A 95 -16.78 7.40 30.20
N PHE A 96 -17.69 7.69 29.28
CA PHE A 96 -17.66 8.95 28.54
C PHE A 96 -18.54 9.97 29.25
N ASN A 97 -17.91 10.94 29.90
CA ASN A 97 -18.60 11.91 30.74
C ASN A 97 -19.30 12.98 29.88
N PRO A 98 -20.43 13.55 30.36
CA PRO A 98 -21.12 14.64 29.69
C PRO A 98 -20.28 15.91 29.47
N ASP A 99 -19.17 16.04 30.18
CA ASP A 99 -18.21 17.15 30.04
C ASP A 99 -17.20 16.96 28.89
N GLY A 100 -17.29 15.87 28.13
CA GLY A 100 -16.40 15.56 27.00
C GLY A 100 -15.14 14.78 27.38
N THR A 101 -15.04 14.31 28.63
CA THR A 101 -13.90 13.53 29.12
C THR A 101 -14.15 12.02 28.99
N LEU A 102 -13.19 11.31 28.41
CA LEU A 102 -13.14 9.84 28.46
C LEU A 102 -12.29 9.42 29.67
N GLU A 103 -12.92 8.81 30.67
CA GLU A 103 -12.31 8.53 31.97
C GLU A 103 -12.43 7.04 32.34
N LEU A 104 -11.32 6.48 32.83
CA LEU A 104 -11.29 5.23 33.56
C LEU A 104 -11.41 5.50 35.06
N SER A 105 -12.31 4.82 35.74
CA SER A 105 -12.47 4.98 37.19
C SER A 105 -12.78 3.67 37.90
N ASP A 106 -12.32 3.58 39.14
CA ASP A 106 -12.80 2.60 40.12
C ASP A 106 -13.21 3.32 41.43
N GLN A 107 -13.38 2.58 42.52
CA GLN A 107 -13.76 3.16 43.82
C GLN A 107 -12.71 4.09 44.44
N HIS A 108 -11.45 4.05 43.98
CA HIS A 108 -10.31 4.71 44.62
C HIS A 108 -9.54 5.65 43.68
N MET A 109 -9.54 5.37 42.38
CA MET A 109 -8.72 6.05 41.38
C MET A 109 -9.56 6.48 40.17
N ARG A 110 -9.19 7.64 39.60
CA ARG A 110 -9.68 8.13 38.31
C ARG A 110 -8.50 8.45 37.41
N TYR A 111 -8.59 8.06 36.15
CA TYR A 111 -7.57 8.24 35.13
C TYR A 111 -8.24 8.77 33.86
N SER A 112 -7.87 9.97 33.44
CA SER A 112 -8.36 10.56 32.19
C SER A 112 -7.59 9.96 31.02
N VAL A 113 -8.30 9.26 30.12
CA VAL A 113 -7.74 8.70 28.88
C VAL A 113 -7.65 9.79 27.83
N ALA A 114 -8.68 10.63 27.74
CA ALA A 114 -8.74 11.78 26.84
C ALA A 114 -9.60 12.88 27.47
N ASN A 115 -9.22 14.13 27.24
CA ASN A 115 -9.97 15.31 27.68
C ASN A 115 -10.20 16.22 26.46
N THR A 116 -11.46 16.50 26.15
CA THR A 116 -11.85 17.33 25.01
C THR A 116 -12.84 18.38 25.47
N SER A 117 -12.73 19.62 24.98
CA SER A 117 -13.68 20.72 25.26
C SER A 117 -15.02 20.56 24.51
N ALA A 118 -15.45 19.32 24.24
CA ALA A 118 -16.38 19.00 23.18
C ALA A 118 -17.87 19.14 23.57
N SER A 119 -18.72 19.33 22.56
CA SER A 119 -20.15 19.67 22.69
C SER A 119 -21.04 18.53 23.20
N ASN A 120 -22.31 18.85 23.52
CA ASN A 120 -23.34 17.89 23.98
C ASN A 120 -23.63 16.71 23.01
N ASP A 121 -23.13 16.71 21.78
CA ASP A 121 -23.36 15.66 20.76
C ASP A 121 -22.14 14.76 20.50
N SER A 122 -21.10 14.84 21.33
CA SER A 122 -19.91 13.99 21.20
C SER A 122 -20.16 12.55 21.68
N TYR A 123 -19.41 11.58 21.17
CA TYR A 123 -19.42 10.18 21.61
C TYR A 123 -18.10 9.50 21.23
N ALA A 124 -17.76 8.40 21.91
CA ALA A 124 -16.60 7.57 21.56
C ALA A 124 -17.01 6.46 20.59
N MET A 125 -16.17 6.15 19.61
CA MET A 125 -16.40 5.06 18.65
C MET A 125 -15.14 4.23 18.44
N LEU A 126 -15.26 2.90 18.47
CA LEU A 126 -14.20 1.98 18.07
C LEU A 126 -14.33 1.61 16.59
N LEU A 127 -13.37 2.05 15.77
CA LEU A 127 -13.36 1.82 14.32
C LEU A 127 -12.88 0.41 13.95
N ASN A 128 -13.18 0.00 12.72
CA ASN A 128 -12.75 -1.28 12.14
C ASN A 128 -11.23 -1.42 11.98
N THR A 129 -10.51 -0.30 12.04
CA THR A 129 -9.04 -0.23 12.02
C THR A 129 -8.41 -0.50 13.39
N GLY A 130 -9.22 -0.54 14.46
CA GLY A 130 -8.73 -0.59 15.83
C GLY A 130 -8.46 0.79 16.44
N ASN A 131 -8.76 1.88 15.72
CA ASN A 131 -8.67 3.23 16.27
C ASN A 131 -9.90 3.55 17.13
N LEU A 132 -9.70 3.86 18.40
CA LEU A 132 -10.71 4.45 19.28
C LEU A 132 -10.68 5.98 19.12
N ILE A 133 -11.79 6.56 18.69
CA ILE A 133 -11.92 8.00 18.45
C ILE A 133 -12.97 8.63 19.37
N LEU A 134 -12.77 9.90 19.72
CA LEU A 134 -13.82 10.78 20.23
C LEU A 134 -14.29 11.67 19.08
N THR A 135 -15.58 11.60 18.76
CA THR A 135 -16.14 12.31 17.61
C THR A 135 -17.54 12.86 17.89
N ASN A 136 -18.11 13.62 16.95
CA ASN A 136 -19.47 14.13 16.99
C ASN A 136 -20.31 13.60 15.81
N ARG A 137 -21.57 14.05 15.72
CA ARG A 137 -22.48 13.68 14.61
C ARG A 137 -22.01 14.16 13.22
N VAL A 138 -21.08 15.10 13.17
CA VAL A 138 -20.48 15.65 11.94
C VAL A 138 -19.14 14.95 11.64
N LEU A 139 -18.79 13.90 12.40
CA LEU A 139 -17.57 13.10 12.25
C LEU A 139 -16.26 13.88 12.44
N GLU A 140 -16.29 15.03 13.13
CA GLU A 140 -15.08 15.72 13.57
C GLU A 140 -14.39 14.90 14.66
N VAL A 141 -13.10 14.59 14.51
CA VAL A 141 -12.33 13.80 15.49
C VAL A 141 -11.60 14.73 16.45
N PHE A 142 -11.95 14.65 17.73
CA PHE A 142 -11.36 15.49 18.78
C PHE A 142 -10.16 14.84 19.46
N TRP A 143 -10.11 13.51 19.45
CA TRP A 143 -9.03 12.70 20.02
C TRP A 143 -9.05 11.32 19.36
N GLN A 144 -7.88 10.71 19.19
CA GLN A 144 -7.78 9.34 18.71
C GLN A 144 -6.64 8.57 19.37
N SER A 145 -6.86 7.27 19.61
CA SER A 145 -5.85 6.37 20.19
C SER A 145 -4.59 6.24 19.34
N PHE A 146 -4.70 6.40 18.02
CA PHE A 146 -3.58 6.27 17.09
C PHE A 146 -2.54 7.38 17.21
N ASP A 147 -2.89 8.54 17.80
CA ASP A 147 -1.92 9.62 18.06
C ASP A 147 -1.00 9.29 19.24
N VAL A 148 -1.39 8.33 20.08
CA VAL A 148 -0.63 7.89 21.26
C VAL A 148 -0.44 6.37 21.20
N PRO A 149 0.36 5.87 20.23
CA PRO A 149 0.63 4.44 20.11
C PRO A 149 1.41 3.92 21.32
N THR A 150 1.26 2.62 21.63
CA THR A 150 2.03 1.98 22.73
C THR A 150 3.32 1.37 22.21
N ASP A 151 3.27 0.10 21.82
CA ASP A 151 4.37 -0.73 21.36
C ASP A 151 4.07 -1.36 19.99
N THR A 152 2.84 -1.16 19.48
CA THR A 152 2.32 -1.81 18.29
C THR A 152 1.90 -0.78 17.22
N ILE A 153 2.18 -1.11 15.95
CA ILE A 153 1.64 -0.43 14.76
C ILE A 153 0.71 -1.40 14.04
N LEU A 154 -0.52 -0.94 13.81
CA LEU A 154 -1.55 -1.63 13.05
C LEU A 154 -1.56 -1.16 11.58
N PRO A 155 -1.99 -2.02 10.64
CA PRO A 155 -2.21 -1.61 9.25
C PRO A 155 -3.19 -0.43 9.17
N GLY A 156 -2.75 0.67 8.57
CA GLY A 156 -3.56 1.89 8.43
C GLY A 156 -3.41 2.91 9.56
N MET A 157 -2.52 2.68 10.54
CA MET A 157 -2.04 3.75 11.41
C MET A 157 -1.22 4.75 10.59
N ILE A 158 -1.66 6.01 10.57
CA ILE A 158 -0.99 7.12 9.89
C ILE A 158 -0.52 8.07 10.97
N ALA A 159 0.76 8.47 10.94
CA ALA A 159 1.28 9.48 11.85
C ALA A 159 0.57 10.82 11.58
N ALA A 160 -0.19 11.32 12.54
CA ALA A 160 -0.93 12.57 12.36
C ALA A 160 0.02 13.79 12.32
N GLU A 161 1.11 13.82 13.10
CA GLU A 161 1.91 15.04 13.27
C GLU A 161 3.41 14.83 13.59
N ASN A 162 4.17 14.21 12.67
CA ASN A 162 5.56 13.72 12.86
C ASN A 162 5.57 12.32 13.47
N SER A 163 6.35 11.44 12.83
CA SER A 163 6.86 10.15 13.31
C SER A 163 6.11 9.41 14.45
N LEU A 164 5.63 8.20 14.18
CA LEU A 164 5.04 7.34 15.21
C LEU A 164 6.11 6.92 16.24
N LYS A 165 5.95 7.35 17.49
CA LYS A 165 6.84 7.01 18.58
C LYS A 165 6.31 5.79 19.34
N LEU A 166 6.97 4.64 19.17
CA LEU A 166 6.72 3.42 19.91
C LEU A 166 7.64 3.30 21.12
N GLU A 167 7.10 2.76 22.21
CA GLU A 167 7.85 2.41 23.40
C GLU A 167 7.49 0.99 23.85
N SER A 168 8.50 0.13 23.88
CA SER A 168 8.40 -1.26 24.37
C SER A 168 7.68 -1.32 25.71
N TRP A 169 7.05 -2.45 26.00
CA TRP A 169 6.62 -2.74 27.36
C TRP A 169 7.85 -2.93 28.26
N ARG A 170 7.71 -2.61 29.54
CA ARG A 170 8.79 -2.76 30.53
C ARG A 170 9.15 -4.23 30.75
N SER A 171 8.14 -5.09 30.74
CA SER A 171 8.29 -6.55 30.76
C SER A 171 7.07 -7.20 30.14
N THR A 172 7.08 -8.53 29.99
CA THR A 172 5.91 -9.30 29.53
C THR A 172 4.71 -9.20 30.46
N GLU A 173 4.90 -8.73 31.69
CA GLU A 173 3.87 -8.60 32.72
C GLU A 173 3.55 -7.14 33.10
N ASP A 174 4.30 -6.16 32.56
CA ASP A 174 4.15 -4.73 32.86
C ASP A 174 4.17 -3.89 31.56
N PRO A 175 2.99 -3.43 31.08
CA PRO A 175 2.87 -2.62 29.87
C PRO A 175 3.35 -1.18 30.02
N ALA A 176 3.79 -0.76 31.21
CA ALA A 176 4.42 0.53 31.41
C ALA A 176 5.58 0.75 30.42
N PRO A 177 5.91 2.00 30.06
CA PRO A 177 7.02 2.29 29.15
C PRO A 177 8.33 1.62 29.60
N GLY A 178 8.91 0.85 28.68
CA GLY A 178 10.15 0.11 28.83
C GLY A 178 11.38 0.93 28.43
N LEU A 179 12.52 0.25 28.30
CA LEU A 179 13.80 0.91 28.02
C LEU A 179 14.00 1.23 26.54
N TYR A 180 13.27 0.59 25.64
CA TYR A 180 13.47 0.70 24.20
C TYR A 180 12.37 1.51 23.55
N GLY A 181 12.76 2.41 22.66
CA GLY A 181 11.81 3.16 21.86
C GLY A 181 12.27 3.35 20.43
N LEU A 182 11.28 3.54 19.56
CA LEU A 182 11.43 3.67 18.12
C LEU A 182 10.58 4.83 17.64
N GLU A 183 11.18 5.72 16.86
CA GLU A 183 10.48 6.79 16.19
C GLU A 183 10.46 6.47 14.69
N VAL A 184 9.30 6.08 14.17
CA VAL A 184 9.14 5.63 12.79
C VAL A 184 9.13 6.83 11.85
N ILE A 185 10.02 6.81 10.87
CA ILE A 185 10.19 7.86 9.86
C ILE A 185 9.25 7.61 8.69
N SER A 186 9.33 6.43 8.07
CA SER A 186 8.44 6.00 6.98
C SER A 186 8.30 4.49 6.92
N ILE A 187 7.19 4.03 6.35
CA ILE A 187 6.95 2.61 6.02
C ILE A 187 6.60 2.56 4.54
N ASP A 188 7.51 2.03 3.73
CA ASP A 188 7.38 1.98 2.28
C ASP A 188 7.13 0.54 1.80
N ARG A 189 6.40 0.42 0.69
CA ARG A 189 6.19 -0.87 0.02
C ARG A 189 7.17 -1.01 -1.15
N LEU A 190 7.90 -2.12 -1.16
CA LEU A 190 8.84 -2.45 -2.21
C LEU A 190 8.13 -2.97 -3.48
N PRO A 191 8.77 -2.89 -4.66
CA PRO A 191 8.18 -3.34 -5.93
C PRO A 191 7.78 -4.81 -5.99
N ASP A 192 8.44 -5.65 -5.18
CA ASP A 192 8.13 -7.08 -5.03
C ASP A 192 6.95 -7.34 -4.08
N GLY A 193 6.43 -6.30 -3.41
CA GLY A 193 5.40 -6.35 -2.38
C GLY A 193 5.93 -6.47 -0.95
N GLY A 194 7.26 -6.40 -0.75
CA GLY A 194 7.87 -6.31 0.58
C GLY A 194 7.56 -4.98 1.28
N ILE A 195 7.85 -4.92 2.58
CA ILE A 195 7.67 -3.72 3.41
C ILE A 195 9.04 -3.32 3.95
N ILE A 196 9.42 -2.06 3.81
CA ILE A 196 10.59 -1.48 4.46
C ILE A 196 10.14 -0.40 5.44
N CYS A 197 10.68 -0.41 6.66
CA CYS A 197 10.39 0.58 7.69
C CYS A 197 11.69 1.28 8.09
N TYR A 198 11.71 2.61 7.98
CA TYR A 198 12.79 3.48 8.42
C TYR A 198 12.45 4.05 9.79
N TYR A 199 13.42 4.07 10.71
CA TYR A 199 13.18 4.52 12.08
C TYR A 199 14.43 5.10 12.75
N TYR A 200 14.22 5.93 13.77
CA TYR A 200 15.22 6.24 14.79
C TYR A 200 15.02 5.36 16.01
N TYR A 201 16.08 4.68 16.44
CA TYR A 201 16.08 3.84 17.63
C TYR A 201 16.82 4.53 18.76
N TYR A 202 16.23 4.47 19.95
CA TYR A 202 16.85 4.99 21.17
C TYR A 202 16.60 4.04 22.35
N ARG A 203 17.47 4.16 23.35
CA ARG A 203 17.36 3.40 24.60
C ARG A 203 17.37 4.36 25.79
N SER A 204 16.28 4.45 26.52
CA SER A 204 16.19 5.31 27.70
C SER A 204 17.19 4.88 28.79
N PRO A 205 17.91 5.81 29.45
CA PRO A 205 17.81 7.27 29.35
C PRO A 205 18.74 7.92 28.29
N SER A 206 19.53 7.13 27.55
CA SER A 206 20.40 7.66 26.49
C SER A 206 19.58 8.14 25.29
N MET A 207 19.66 9.43 24.98
CA MET A 207 18.98 10.05 23.83
C MET A 207 19.79 9.98 22.53
N LEU A 208 20.79 9.10 22.44
CA LEU A 208 21.50 8.84 21.19
C LEU A 208 20.57 8.07 20.26
N MET A 209 20.09 8.76 19.23
CA MET A 209 19.23 8.21 18.18
C MET A 209 20.09 7.61 17.08
N ASN A 210 19.90 6.32 16.82
CA ASN A 210 20.51 5.64 15.68
C ASN A 210 19.47 5.46 14.60
N GLU A 211 19.79 5.87 13.37
CA GLU A 211 18.96 5.56 12.21
C GLU A 211 19.08 4.08 11.85
N GLY A 212 17.96 3.47 11.51
CA GLY A 212 17.88 2.08 11.08
C GLY A 212 16.80 1.89 10.03
N SER A 213 16.92 0.80 9.28
CA SER A 213 15.87 0.32 8.41
C SER A 213 15.70 -1.18 8.55
N ILE A 214 14.47 -1.64 8.43
CA ILE A 214 14.11 -3.06 8.52
C ILE A 214 13.22 -3.43 7.33
N THR A 215 13.50 -4.54 6.68
CA THR A 215 12.79 -5.00 5.49
C THR A 215 12.19 -6.37 5.70
N TRP A 216 10.93 -6.54 5.32
CA TRP A 216 10.21 -7.81 5.31
C TRP A 216 9.77 -8.16 3.89
N PRO A 217 10.04 -9.39 3.41
CA PRO A 217 9.70 -9.80 2.05
C PRO A 217 8.19 -10.06 1.88
N SER A 218 7.71 -9.88 0.65
CA SER A 218 6.31 -10.02 0.19
C SER A 218 5.63 -11.39 0.43
N LYS A 219 6.37 -12.39 0.89
CA LYS A 219 5.97 -13.81 0.80
C LYS A 219 4.83 -14.24 1.72
N HIS A 220 4.30 -13.37 2.57
CA HIS A 220 3.33 -13.76 3.57
C HIS A 220 2.10 -12.85 3.54
N THR A 221 0.96 -13.42 3.12
CA THR A 221 -0.34 -12.76 3.12
C THR A 221 -1.14 -13.31 4.29
N SER A 222 -1.26 -12.54 5.37
CA SER A 222 -2.24 -12.77 6.42
C SER A 222 -3.16 -11.56 6.52
N ASP A 223 -4.45 -11.80 6.68
CA ASP A 223 -5.47 -10.76 6.86
C ASP A 223 -5.29 -10.02 8.21
N ILE A 224 -4.56 -10.61 9.16
CA ILE A 224 -4.24 -10.03 10.47
C ILE A 224 -2.72 -9.95 10.60
N SER A 225 -2.21 -8.72 10.63
CA SER A 225 -0.79 -8.42 10.79
C SER A 225 -0.58 -7.21 11.68
N ARG A 226 0.59 -7.12 12.32
CA ARG A 226 1.01 -5.97 13.12
C ARG A 226 2.53 -5.88 13.22
N MET A 227 3.07 -4.67 13.40
CA MET A 227 4.47 -4.49 13.79
C MET A 227 4.53 -4.23 15.29
N VAL A 228 5.39 -4.92 16.03
CA VAL A 228 5.48 -4.83 17.49
C VAL A 228 6.92 -4.63 17.92
N LEU A 229 7.17 -3.63 18.75
CA LEU A 229 8.44 -3.42 19.45
C LEU A 229 8.41 -4.21 20.76
N ASP A 230 9.13 -5.33 20.80
CA ASP A 230 9.11 -6.20 21.98
C ASP A 230 9.92 -5.65 23.17
N VAL A 231 9.79 -6.32 24.31
CA VAL A 231 10.46 -5.99 25.58
C VAL A 231 12.00 -6.06 25.50
N TYR A 232 12.54 -6.65 24.43
CA TYR A 232 13.98 -6.76 24.18
C TYR A 232 14.48 -5.71 23.18
N GLY A 233 13.61 -4.83 22.70
CA GLY A 233 13.94 -3.76 21.75
C GLY A 233 13.97 -4.20 20.29
N GLN A 234 13.34 -5.33 19.96
CA GLN A 234 13.26 -5.82 18.58
C GLN A 234 11.92 -5.44 17.95
N LEU A 235 11.98 -4.75 16.81
CA LEU A 235 10.81 -4.52 15.97
C LEU A 235 10.52 -5.76 15.11
N LYS A 236 9.34 -6.36 15.29
CA LYS A 236 8.93 -7.60 14.63
C LYS A 236 7.67 -7.38 13.81
N LEU A 237 7.62 -7.93 12.60
CA LEU A 237 6.36 -8.06 11.85
C LEU A 237 5.71 -9.38 12.24
N GLN A 238 4.58 -9.32 12.93
CA GLN A 238 3.83 -10.49 13.35
C GLN A 238 2.64 -10.71 12.43
N LEU A 239 2.48 -11.95 11.97
CA LEU A 239 1.38 -12.40 11.14
C LEU A 239 0.60 -13.47 11.90
N TRP A 240 -0.70 -13.30 12.02
CA TRP A 240 -1.53 -14.29 12.69
C TRP A 240 -1.72 -15.51 11.80
N SER A 241 -1.46 -16.70 12.36
CA SER A 241 -1.72 -17.98 11.72
C SER A 241 -3.02 -18.56 12.26
N GLN A 242 -4.07 -18.58 11.43
CA GLN A 242 -5.35 -19.17 11.83
C GLN A 242 -5.24 -20.68 12.03
N ASP A 243 -4.34 -21.36 11.32
CA ASP A 243 -4.16 -22.81 11.42
C ASP A 243 -3.42 -23.20 12.71
N GLU A 244 -2.44 -22.41 13.12
CA GLU A 244 -1.60 -22.71 14.29
C GLU A 244 -2.07 -21.98 15.56
N GLN A 245 -3.05 -21.07 15.45
CA GLN A 245 -3.55 -20.22 16.54
C GLN A 245 -2.41 -19.50 17.30
N LYS A 246 -1.41 -19.01 16.55
CA LYS A 246 -0.25 -18.31 17.11
C LYS A 246 0.21 -17.18 16.19
N TRP A 247 0.90 -16.20 16.78
CA TRP A 247 1.62 -15.18 16.03
C TRP A 247 2.91 -15.73 15.42
N ASN A 248 2.97 -15.76 14.09
CA ASN A 248 4.20 -16.03 13.37
C ASN A 248 4.97 -14.71 13.23
N SER A 249 6.05 -14.59 13.99
CA SER A 249 6.96 -13.45 13.90
C SER A 249 7.88 -13.65 12.71
N LEU A 250 7.76 -12.79 11.70
CA LEU A 250 8.79 -12.66 10.67
C LEU A 250 9.96 -11.93 11.32
N ASN A 251 11.01 -12.69 11.62
CA ASN A 251 12.28 -12.12 12.00
C ASN A 251 12.78 -11.26 10.82
N SER A 252 13.28 -10.07 11.13
CA SER A 252 14.15 -9.36 10.19
C SER A 252 15.23 -10.33 9.70
N SER A 253 15.70 -10.14 8.47
CA SER A 253 16.98 -10.75 8.07
C SER A 253 17.99 -10.43 9.18
N ARG A 254 18.51 -11.44 9.89
CA ARG A 254 19.48 -11.24 10.99
C ARG A 254 20.76 -10.53 10.51
N CYS A 255 20.96 -10.48 9.19
CA CYS A 255 22.04 -9.79 8.51
C CYS A 255 21.64 -8.39 7.97
N GLY A 256 20.59 -7.74 8.49
CA GLY A 256 20.15 -6.40 8.10
C GLY A 256 20.87 -5.26 8.83
N ALA A 257 21.82 -4.62 8.14
CA ALA A 257 22.39 -3.27 8.33
C ALA A 257 22.34 -2.61 9.74
N ASN A 258 23.28 -3.00 10.62
CA ASN A 258 24.06 -2.14 11.53
C ASN A 258 25.04 -3.01 12.36
N GLY A 259 26.00 -3.66 11.70
CA GLY A 259 27.09 -4.36 12.40
C GLY A 259 26.66 -5.54 13.27
N SER A 260 25.71 -6.37 12.81
CA SER A 260 25.32 -7.62 13.49
C SER A 260 26.54 -8.50 13.79
N CYS A 261 27.51 -8.51 12.87
CA CYS A 261 28.81 -9.15 13.02
C CYS A 261 29.92 -8.09 13.04
N GLY A 262 30.94 -8.25 13.87
CA GLY A 262 32.08 -7.32 13.92
C GLY A 262 33.08 -7.56 12.78
N ALA A 263 34.21 -6.83 12.80
CA ALA A 263 35.18 -6.89 11.71
C ALA A 263 35.65 -8.33 11.40
N PHE A 264 35.83 -8.62 10.11
CA PHE A 264 36.29 -9.90 9.57
C PHE A 264 35.38 -11.11 9.88
N ASN A 265 34.08 -10.86 10.02
CA ASN A 265 33.06 -11.91 10.08
C ASN A 265 32.18 -11.90 8.81
N VAL A 266 31.62 -13.06 8.49
CA VAL A 266 30.54 -13.23 7.50
C VAL A 266 29.25 -13.66 8.21
N CYS A 267 28.15 -13.00 7.88
CA CYS A 267 26.83 -13.32 8.41
C CYS A 267 26.18 -14.42 7.55
N ASN A 268 25.79 -15.54 8.16
CA ASN A 268 25.13 -16.65 7.47
C ASN A 268 23.71 -16.85 8.03
N GLU A 269 22.72 -16.77 7.14
CA GLU A 269 21.30 -16.92 7.50
C GLU A 269 20.87 -18.38 7.72
N THR A 270 21.71 -19.37 7.37
CA THR A 270 21.35 -20.80 7.36
C THR A 270 21.66 -21.57 8.65
N THR A 271 22.37 -20.97 9.62
CA THR A 271 22.76 -21.63 10.88
C THR A 271 21.95 -21.10 12.06
N ASP A 272 21.12 -21.95 12.64
CA ASP A 272 20.13 -21.57 13.67
C ASP A 272 20.74 -21.05 14.99
N ASP A 273 22.06 -21.25 15.23
CA ASP A 273 22.66 -21.03 16.56
C ASP A 273 23.93 -20.14 16.60
N LYS A 274 24.50 -19.72 15.46
CA LYS A 274 25.62 -18.74 15.38
C LYS A 274 25.58 -17.95 14.07
N SER A 275 24.93 -16.78 14.08
CA SER A 275 24.71 -16.00 12.86
C SER A 275 25.95 -15.26 12.31
N CYS A 276 27.13 -15.37 12.94
CA CYS A 276 28.37 -14.68 12.52
C CYS A 276 29.59 -15.61 12.63
N ASP A 277 30.22 -15.91 11.51
CA ASP A 277 31.43 -16.75 11.43
C ASP A 277 32.66 -15.92 11.05
N CYS A 278 33.81 -16.19 11.65
CA CYS A 278 35.07 -15.53 11.24
C CYS A 278 35.46 -15.94 9.82
N LEU A 279 36.00 -15.00 9.05
CA LEU A 279 36.56 -15.30 7.74
C LEU A 279 37.69 -16.36 7.82
N PRO A 280 37.92 -17.13 6.75
CA PRO A 280 39.04 -18.07 6.68
C PRO A 280 40.37 -17.41 7.04
N GLY A 281 41.14 -18.02 7.93
CA GLY A 281 42.41 -17.48 8.43
C GLY A 281 42.27 -16.49 9.60
N PHE A 282 41.07 -16.29 10.14
CA PHE A 282 40.80 -15.44 11.32
C PHE A 282 40.20 -16.25 12.48
N GLU A 283 40.35 -15.75 13.71
CA GLU A 283 39.80 -16.33 14.94
C GLU A 283 39.33 -15.28 15.95
N ARG A 284 38.49 -15.68 16.90
CA ARG A 284 37.92 -14.79 17.93
C ARG A 284 38.89 -14.58 19.08
N ARG A 285 38.99 -13.35 19.58
CA ARG A 285 39.75 -13.05 20.80
C ARG A 285 38.92 -13.39 22.05
N PRO A 286 39.48 -14.00 23.10
CA PRO A 286 38.69 -14.43 24.26
C PRO A 286 38.22 -13.31 25.20
N ILE A 287 38.77 -12.09 25.12
CA ILE A 287 38.56 -11.05 26.15
C ILE A 287 38.39 -9.67 25.49
N ASN A 288 37.26 -9.02 25.79
CA ASN A 288 36.85 -7.63 25.56
C ASN A 288 36.17 -7.20 24.24
N ASP A 289 36.04 -8.03 23.20
CA ASP A 289 35.13 -7.71 22.09
C ASP A 289 34.60 -9.00 21.44
N ALA A 290 33.45 -9.48 21.92
CA ALA A 290 32.89 -10.79 21.54
C ALA A 290 32.48 -10.90 20.06
N ARG A 291 32.61 -9.82 19.27
CA ARG A 291 32.13 -9.75 17.88
C ARG A 291 33.24 -9.58 16.84
N ARG A 292 34.51 -9.33 17.21
CA ARG A 292 35.62 -9.08 16.27
C ARG A 292 36.49 -10.34 16.04
N CYS A 293 36.91 -10.56 14.80
CA CYS A 293 37.88 -11.61 14.46
C CYS A 293 39.25 -10.99 14.12
N GLU A 294 40.33 -11.64 14.55
CA GLU A 294 41.71 -11.24 14.27
C GLU A 294 42.42 -12.31 13.42
N ARG A 295 43.44 -11.93 12.66
CA ARG A 295 44.19 -12.87 11.82
C ARG A 295 44.88 -13.91 12.71
N LYS A 296 44.83 -15.18 12.31
CA LYS A 296 45.61 -16.26 12.93
C LYS A 296 47.12 -16.07 12.73
N THR A 297 47.51 -15.40 11.65
CA THR A 297 48.90 -15.18 11.28
C THR A 297 49.04 -13.79 10.65
N ASP A 298 49.95 -13.00 11.22
CA ASP A 298 50.21 -11.64 10.74
C ASP A 298 50.88 -11.63 9.36
N LEU A 299 50.48 -10.67 8.52
CA LEU A 299 51.07 -10.47 7.20
C LEU A 299 52.42 -9.73 7.33
N GLN A 300 53.51 -10.37 6.90
CA GLN A 300 54.83 -9.73 6.83
C GLN A 300 54.97 -9.02 5.48
N CYS A 301 54.54 -7.77 5.40
CA CYS A 301 54.74 -6.98 4.18
C CYS A 301 56.17 -6.42 4.11
N GLY A 302 56.90 -6.70 3.04
CA GLY A 302 58.12 -5.96 2.68
C GLY A 302 59.46 -6.49 3.21
N VAL A 303 59.58 -7.74 3.71
CA VAL A 303 60.90 -8.34 3.99
C VAL A 303 61.39 -9.09 2.75
N TYR A 304 61.99 -8.36 1.80
CA TYR A 304 62.76 -8.94 0.69
C TYR A 304 64.13 -9.41 1.19
N ASN A 305 64.16 -10.53 1.93
CA ASN A 305 65.39 -11.27 2.14
C ASN A 305 65.36 -12.55 1.30
N ASN A 306 66.37 -12.67 0.43
CA ASN A 306 66.51 -13.57 -0.71
C ASN A 306 66.60 -15.08 -0.40
N ASP A 307 65.90 -15.64 0.59
CA ASP A 307 65.92 -17.10 0.76
C ASP A 307 64.70 -17.78 1.40
N HIS A 308 63.67 -17.03 1.81
CA HIS A 308 62.40 -17.64 2.20
C HIS A 308 61.26 -16.69 1.82
N GLN A 309 60.68 -16.92 0.64
CA GLN A 309 59.41 -16.32 0.25
C GLN A 309 58.35 -16.80 1.25
N LYS A 310 58.11 -16.04 2.33
CA LYS A 310 56.99 -16.31 3.22
C LYS A 310 55.74 -15.91 2.47
N ASP A 311 55.23 -16.88 1.74
CA ASP A 311 54.23 -16.72 0.70
C ASP A 311 52.95 -16.07 1.24
N VAL A 312 52.47 -15.05 0.55
CA VAL A 312 51.12 -14.48 0.75
C VAL A 312 50.25 -15.06 -0.36
N TYR A 313 49.09 -15.62 0.00
CA TYR A 313 48.13 -16.13 -0.96
C TYR A 313 46.78 -15.41 -0.83
N PHE A 314 45.94 -15.56 -1.85
CA PHE A 314 44.60 -15.00 -1.87
C PHE A 314 43.57 -16.12 -1.82
N SER A 315 42.67 -16.07 -0.84
CA SER A 315 41.54 -17.00 -0.69
C SER A 315 40.30 -16.42 -1.35
N LEU A 316 39.61 -17.21 -2.18
CA LEU A 316 38.36 -16.81 -2.82
C LEU A 316 37.19 -16.93 -1.84
N ILE A 317 36.44 -15.85 -1.71
CA ILE A 317 35.17 -15.80 -0.98
C ILE A 317 34.07 -15.54 -2.02
N SER A 318 33.09 -16.43 -2.07
CA SER A 318 32.06 -16.45 -3.12
C SER A 318 30.65 -16.29 -2.59
N ASP A 319 29.77 -15.84 -3.48
CA ASP A 319 28.33 -15.65 -3.23
C ASP A 319 28.08 -14.76 -1.99
N VAL A 320 28.79 -13.63 -1.92
CA VAL A 320 28.62 -12.67 -0.83
C VAL A 320 28.13 -11.32 -1.33
N GLU A 321 27.47 -10.60 -0.43
CA GLU A 321 27.33 -9.15 -0.56
C GLU A 321 28.66 -8.48 -0.18
N TRP A 322 29.18 -7.61 -1.04
CA TRP A 322 30.50 -7.03 -0.86
C TRP A 322 30.58 -6.13 0.39
N PRO A 323 31.74 -6.11 1.08
CA PRO A 323 31.95 -5.24 2.23
C PRO A 323 31.94 -3.75 1.87
N ASP A 324 31.50 -2.93 2.83
CA ASP A 324 31.56 -1.47 2.75
C ASP A 324 33.03 -0.96 2.66
N ASN A 325 33.22 0.33 2.33
CA ASN A 325 34.53 1.00 2.26
C ASN A 325 35.49 0.49 1.19
N HIS A 326 34.99 0.17 0.00
CA HIS A 326 35.80 -0.26 -1.12
C HIS A 326 36.36 0.89 -1.96
N LEU A 327 37.60 0.75 -2.45
CA LEU A 327 38.23 1.68 -3.38
C LEU A 327 38.19 1.11 -4.81
N LYS A 328 37.60 1.87 -5.74
CA LYS A 328 37.57 1.49 -7.17
C LYS A 328 38.83 2.01 -7.86
N LEU A 329 39.55 1.11 -8.52
CA LEU A 329 40.75 1.39 -9.29
C LEU A 329 40.48 1.21 -10.79
N ASN A 330 40.98 2.13 -11.60
CA ASN A 330 40.84 2.10 -13.06
C ASN A 330 41.95 1.22 -13.68
N ILE A 331 41.82 -0.10 -13.51
CA ILE A 331 42.81 -1.11 -13.91
C ILE A 331 42.26 -1.99 -15.03
N ARG A 332 43.11 -2.31 -16.02
CA ARG A 332 42.66 -2.89 -17.29
C ARG A 332 42.52 -4.41 -17.29
N ASN A 333 43.11 -5.12 -16.32
CA ASN A 333 43.02 -6.58 -16.24
C ASN A 333 43.09 -7.11 -14.78
N ALA A 334 42.59 -8.32 -14.58
CA ALA A 334 42.52 -8.96 -13.26
C ALA A 334 43.90 -9.19 -12.61
N SER A 335 44.93 -9.48 -13.42
CA SER A 335 46.29 -9.74 -12.93
C SER A 335 46.92 -8.49 -12.32
N GLU A 336 46.69 -7.33 -12.92
CA GLU A 336 47.15 -6.03 -12.46
C GLU A 336 46.39 -5.59 -11.19
N CYS A 337 45.11 -5.94 -11.10
CA CYS A 337 44.31 -5.72 -9.88
C CYS A 337 44.88 -6.53 -8.69
N LYS A 338 45.23 -7.79 -8.96
CA LYS A 338 45.89 -8.68 -8.00
C LYS A 338 47.27 -8.16 -7.59
N SER A 339 48.13 -7.78 -8.53
CA SER A 339 49.48 -7.28 -8.22
C SER A 339 49.43 -5.99 -7.42
N THR A 340 48.49 -5.08 -7.74
CA THR A 340 48.28 -3.83 -6.99
C THR A 340 47.95 -4.09 -5.51
N CYS A 341 47.07 -5.06 -5.22
CA CYS A 341 46.78 -5.45 -3.85
C CYS A 341 47.93 -6.21 -3.18
N LEU A 342 48.71 -6.98 -3.95
CA LEU A 342 49.86 -7.72 -3.41
C LEU A 342 50.95 -6.75 -2.94
N GLU A 343 51.30 -5.77 -3.77
CA GLU A 343 52.34 -4.75 -3.51
C GLU A 343 51.93 -3.74 -2.43
N ASN A 344 50.64 -3.45 -2.32
CA ASN A 344 50.13 -2.57 -1.28
C ASN A 344 50.00 -3.32 0.06
N CYS A 345 50.86 -2.97 1.02
CA CYS A 345 50.87 -3.57 2.36
C CYS A 345 49.56 -3.38 3.13
N SER A 346 48.84 -2.30 2.85
CA SER A 346 47.57 -1.99 3.53
C SER A 346 46.36 -2.65 2.87
N CYS A 347 46.54 -3.25 1.68
CA CYS A 347 45.45 -3.95 1.00
C CYS A 347 45.13 -5.28 1.68
N VAL A 348 43.84 -5.49 1.95
CA VAL A 348 43.33 -6.67 2.65
C VAL A 348 42.58 -7.61 1.71
N ALA A 349 41.94 -7.09 0.67
CA ALA A 349 41.23 -7.87 -0.33
C ALA A 349 41.12 -7.14 -1.67
N TYR A 350 40.87 -7.87 -2.75
CA TYR A 350 40.53 -7.29 -4.06
C TYR A 350 39.44 -8.09 -4.78
N ALA A 351 38.75 -7.46 -5.73
CA ALA A 351 37.80 -8.08 -6.64
C ALA A 351 37.96 -7.47 -8.04
N TYR A 352 37.75 -8.29 -9.07
CA TYR A 352 37.73 -7.84 -10.46
C TYR A 352 36.41 -8.30 -11.09
N ASP A 353 35.45 -7.37 -11.18
CA ASP A 353 34.07 -7.65 -11.57
C ASP A 353 33.76 -7.00 -12.92
N CYS A 354 33.16 -7.76 -13.83
CA CYS A 354 32.81 -7.32 -15.18
C CYS A 354 31.29 -7.37 -15.35
N GLU A 355 30.68 -6.28 -15.85
CA GLU A 355 29.23 -6.24 -16.03
C GLU A 355 28.74 -7.33 -16.99
N ARG A 356 27.71 -8.09 -16.57
CA ARG A 356 27.14 -9.19 -17.36
C ARG A 356 26.60 -8.75 -18.73
N SER A 357 26.17 -7.50 -18.86
CA SER A 357 25.66 -6.88 -20.10
C SER A 357 26.77 -6.35 -21.03
N ASN A 358 27.98 -6.08 -20.51
CA ASN A 358 29.08 -5.51 -21.27
C ASN A 358 30.46 -5.95 -20.74
N ARG A 359 31.03 -7.01 -21.33
CA ARG A 359 32.35 -7.58 -20.96
C ARG A 359 33.55 -6.63 -21.13
N ARG A 360 33.35 -5.38 -21.56
CA ARG A 360 34.40 -4.35 -21.65
C ARG A 360 34.42 -3.38 -20.47
N LEU A 361 33.37 -3.35 -19.65
CA LEU A 361 33.39 -2.62 -18.37
C LEU A 361 33.72 -3.60 -17.25
N CYS A 362 35.00 -3.62 -16.86
CA CYS A 362 35.47 -4.35 -15.71
C CYS A 362 36.06 -3.37 -14.71
N ASN A 363 35.71 -3.52 -13.43
CA ASN A 363 36.18 -2.66 -12.35
C ASN A 363 37.06 -3.47 -11.41
N CYS A 364 38.27 -2.96 -11.14
CA CYS A 364 39.09 -3.44 -10.04
C CYS A 364 38.66 -2.74 -8.77
N THR A 365 38.38 -3.51 -7.73
CA THR A 365 37.97 -3.02 -6.42
C THR A 365 38.93 -3.55 -5.38
N VAL A 366 39.46 -2.69 -4.50
CA VAL A 366 40.37 -3.08 -3.42
C VAL A 366 39.85 -2.59 -2.08
N TRP A 367 40.09 -3.36 -1.02
CA TRP A 367 39.73 -3.00 0.35
C TRP A 367 40.99 -2.77 1.17
N VAL A 368 40.98 -1.67 1.93
CA VAL A 368 42.06 -1.26 2.84
C VAL A 368 41.46 -1.11 4.23
N GLY A 369 42.10 -1.74 5.23
CA GLY A 369 41.60 -1.78 6.60
C GLY A 369 40.61 -2.92 6.87
N ASP A 370 39.79 -2.76 7.90
CA ASP A 370 38.88 -3.79 8.40
C ASP A 370 37.67 -4.01 7.46
N LEU A 371 37.29 -5.28 7.27
CA LEU A 371 36.11 -5.66 6.50
C LEU A 371 34.88 -5.75 7.41
N TYR A 372 33.81 -5.02 7.08
CA TYR A 372 32.54 -5.00 7.81
C TYR A 372 31.38 -5.43 6.90
N ASN A 373 30.26 -5.84 7.52
CA ASN A 373 28.96 -6.09 6.87
C ASN A 373 28.96 -7.15 5.74
N LEU A 374 29.85 -8.14 5.80
CA LEU A 374 29.82 -9.27 4.87
C LEU A 374 28.62 -10.19 5.14
N LYS A 375 27.87 -10.51 4.09
CA LYS A 375 26.70 -11.39 4.14
C LYS A 375 26.85 -12.53 3.14
N GLN A 376 26.64 -13.77 3.60
CA GLN A 376 26.57 -14.95 2.73
C GLN A 376 25.20 -15.01 2.07
N LEU A 377 25.17 -15.07 0.74
CA LEU A 377 23.96 -15.26 -0.05
C LEU A 377 23.80 -16.74 -0.41
N SER A 378 22.55 -17.15 -0.65
CA SER A 378 22.27 -18.51 -1.11
C SER A 378 22.68 -18.66 -2.57
N SER A 379 23.18 -19.83 -2.98
CA SER A 379 23.67 -20.11 -4.34
C SER A 379 22.62 -20.00 -5.46
N ASN A 380 21.37 -19.67 -5.11
CA ASN A 380 20.27 -19.43 -6.05
C ASN A 380 19.93 -17.93 -6.25
N ASP A 381 20.56 -17.03 -5.48
CA ASP A 381 20.43 -15.58 -5.70
C ASP A 381 21.42 -15.13 -6.78
N GLY A 382 20.88 -14.63 -7.90
CA GLY A 382 21.67 -14.25 -9.07
C GLY A 382 22.63 -13.06 -8.86
N ASP A 383 22.61 -12.41 -7.69
CA ASP A 383 23.33 -11.18 -7.37
C ASP A 383 24.56 -11.37 -6.47
N GLY A 384 24.89 -12.62 -6.10
CA GLY A 384 26.11 -12.94 -5.35
C GLY A 384 27.39 -12.50 -6.08
N LYS A 385 28.34 -11.91 -5.34
CA LYS A 385 29.62 -11.45 -5.87
C LYS A 385 30.80 -12.13 -5.18
N ASP A 386 31.88 -12.27 -5.93
CA ASP A 386 33.13 -12.88 -5.47
C ASP A 386 34.17 -11.82 -5.10
N PHE A 387 35.03 -12.12 -4.13
CA PHE A 387 36.25 -11.34 -3.86
C PHE A 387 37.39 -12.23 -3.32
N TYR A 388 38.61 -11.71 -3.36
CA TYR A 388 39.84 -12.40 -2.98
C TYR A 388 40.47 -11.78 -1.73
N LEU A 389 40.53 -12.55 -0.63
CA LEU A 389 41.06 -12.14 0.67
C LEU A 389 42.56 -12.48 0.81
N LYS A 390 43.39 -11.52 1.21
CA LYS A 390 44.85 -11.68 1.39
C LYS A 390 45.17 -12.37 2.71
N LEU A 391 45.88 -13.51 2.67
CA LEU A 391 46.24 -14.34 3.84
C LEU A 391 47.73 -14.76 3.82
N ALA A 392 48.31 -15.03 4.98
CA ALA A 392 49.64 -15.61 5.12
C ALA A 392 49.59 -17.13 4.89
N THR A 393 50.60 -17.70 4.22
CA THR A 393 50.69 -19.16 4.03
C THR A 393 50.94 -19.83 5.39
N PRO A 394 50.21 -20.90 5.74
CA PRO A 394 50.41 -21.60 7.01
C PRO A 394 51.80 -22.25 7.06
N ASP A 395 52.51 -22.13 8.19
CA ASP A 395 53.74 -22.88 8.44
C ASP A 395 53.39 -24.38 8.58
N LEU A 396 53.59 -25.16 7.52
CA LEU A 396 53.40 -26.61 7.56
C LEU A 396 54.59 -27.27 8.27
N SER A 397 54.51 -27.39 9.59
CA SER A 397 55.34 -28.34 10.33
C SER A 397 54.46 -29.27 11.17
N ASN A 398 54.58 -30.57 10.84
CA ASN A 398 54.20 -31.73 11.62
C ASN A 398 52.70 -32.00 11.83
N ILE A 399 52.09 -32.73 10.88
CA ILE A 399 51.27 -33.89 11.25
C ILE A 399 51.71 -35.08 10.39
N THR A 400 52.23 -36.08 11.09
CA THR A 400 52.81 -37.34 10.62
C THR A 400 51.79 -38.26 9.96
N GLU A 401 52.25 -38.90 8.89
CA GLU A 401 51.67 -40.10 8.31
C GLU A 401 51.43 -41.18 9.38
N SER A 402 50.23 -41.75 9.39
CA SER A 402 50.06 -43.13 9.86
C SER A 402 49.09 -43.86 8.94
N ASN A 403 49.66 -44.88 8.31
CA ASN A 403 49.07 -45.83 7.39
C ASN A 403 47.88 -46.59 8.00
N SER A 404 46.92 -47.03 7.17
CA SER A 404 46.77 -48.46 6.83
C SER A 404 45.43 -48.81 6.14
N SER A 405 45.59 -49.45 4.99
CA SER A 405 44.82 -50.57 4.41
C SER A 405 43.31 -50.52 4.22
N THR A 406 42.97 -50.60 2.93
CA THR A 406 41.82 -51.25 2.31
C THR A 406 41.55 -52.68 2.79
N GLY A 407 40.27 -53.06 2.86
CA GLY A 407 39.80 -54.44 3.01
C GLY A 407 38.33 -54.60 2.59
N ARG A 408 38.05 -55.59 1.72
CA ARG A 408 36.75 -56.01 1.14
C ARG A 408 36.21 -57.26 1.86
N HIS A 409 34.86 -57.45 1.78
CA HIS A 409 34.07 -58.71 1.88
C HIS A 409 34.09 -59.47 3.24
N ASP A 410 33.08 -60.22 3.74
CA ASP A 410 31.80 -60.79 3.28
C ASP A 410 30.92 -61.19 4.50
N ASP A 411 29.62 -61.41 4.23
CA ASP A 411 28.67 -62.42 4.75
C ASP A 411 28.20 -62.59 6.23
N ASP A 412 26.86 -62.44 6.37
CA ASP A 412 25.85 -63.44 6.81
C ASP A 412 25.40 -63.62 8.30
N LYS A 413 24.05 -63.64 8.42
CA LYS A 413 23.13 -64.28 9.40
C LYS A 413 23.22 -64.01 10.92
N ASN A 414 22.14 -63.42 11.47
CA ASN A 414 21.01 -64.18 12.05
C ASN A 414 19.98 -63.26 12.76
N ASP A 415 18.70 -63.49 12.44
CA ASP A 415 17.51 -63.04 13.18
C ASP A 415 17.19 -64.06 14.30
N PRO A 416 16.44 -63.74 15.38
CA PRO A 416 14.99 -63.94 15.27
C PRO A 416 14.08 -62.97 16.08
N LYS A 417 13.04 -62.50 15.38
CA LYS A 417 11.59 -62.48 15.72
C LYS A 417 11.09 -61.77 17.00
N ARG A 418 10.20 -60.80 16.77
CA ARG A 418 8.88 -60.76 17.45
C ARG A 418 7.79 -60.22 16.52
N THR A 419 6.81 -61.07 16.23
CA THR A 419 5.62 -60.84 15.39
C THR A 419 4.51 -60.12 16.13
N GLY A 420 3.77 -59.23 15.45
CA GLY A 420 2.49 -58.70 15.93
C GLY A 420 1.86 -57.57 15.09
N ASN A 421 1.08 -57.95 14.08
CA ASN A 421 -0.06 -57.21 13.47
C ASN A 421 0.19 -55.95 12.60
N SER A 422 0.41 -56.17 11.29
CA SER A 422 0.46 -55.13 10.23
C SER A 422 -0.79 -55.02 9.33
N PHE A 423 -1.96 -55.50 9.76
CA PHE A 423 -3.16 -55.49 8.90
C PHE A 423 -4.03 -54.23 9.03
N TRP A 424 -4.04 -53.56 10.19
CA TRP A 424 -4.90 -52.39 10.43
C TRP A 424 -4.38 -51.09 9.78
N ILE A 425 -3.07 -50.95 9.62
CA ILE A 425 -2.43 -49.74 9.08
C ILE A 425 -2.75 -49.56 7.59
N ILE A 426 -2.79 -50.66 6.83
CA ILE A 426 -3.06 -50.62 5.38
C ILE A 426 -4.54 -50.27 5.10
N VAL A 427 -5.46 -50.77 5.94
CA VAL A 427 -6.90 -50.45 5.85
C VAL A 427 -7.16 -48.99 6.23
N LEU A 428 -6.49 -48.46 7.25
CA LEU A 428 -6.59 -47.05 7.64
C LEU A 428 -5.99 -46.11 6.58
N LEU A 429 -4.83 -46.45 6.01
CA LEU A 429 -4.20 -45.63 4.96
C LEU A 429 -5.02 -45.60 3.66
N SER A 430 -5.61 -46.73 3.26
CA SER A 430 -6.47 -46.78 2.08
C SER A 430 -7.79 -46.00 2.28
N ALA A 431 -8.38 -46.07 3.47
CA ALA A 431 -9.56 -45.28 3.82
C ALA A 431 -9.27 -43.77 3.85
N CYS A 432 -8.16 -43.35 4.47
CA CYS A 432 -7.72 -41.95 4.48
C CYS A 432 -7.47 -41.43 3.05
N LEU A 433 -6.80 -42.22 2.21
CA LEU A 433 -6.55 -41.83 0.81
C LEU A 433 -7.87 -41.70 0.02
N ALA A 434 -8.82 -42.61 0.21
CA ALA A 434 -10.13 -42.53 -0.43
C ALA A 434 -10.92 -41.28 0.02
N THR A 435 -10.88 -40.95 1.32
CA THR A 435 -11.53 -39.72 1.83
C THR A 435 -10.87 -38.45 1.32
N LEU A 436 -9.54 -38.43 1.19
CA LEU A 436 -8.80 -37.29 0.64
C LEU A 436 -9.15 -37.08 -0.83
N VAL A 437 -9.22 -38.15 -1.63
CA VAL A 437 -9.61 -38.08 -3.04
C VAL A 437 -11.06 -37.61 -3.18
N LEU A 438 -11.98 -38.11 -2.37
CA LEU A 438 -13.38 -37.66 -2.38
C LEU A 438 -13.53 -36.19 -1.96
N ALA A 439 -12.76 -35.73 -0.97
CA ALA A 439 -12.73 -34.33 -0.56
C ALA A 439 -12.16 -33.42 -1.66
N LEU A 440 -11.11 -33.85 -2.35
CA LEU A 440 -10.52 -33.13 -3.48
C LEU A 440 -11.48 -33.08 -4.68
N VAL A 441 -12.18 -34.17 -4.98
CA VAL A 441 -13.21 -34.21 -6.03
C VAL A 441 -14.39 -33.32 -5.66
N TYR A 442 -14.87 -33.37 -4.42
CA TYR A 442 -15.94 -32.49 -3.93
C TYR A 442 -15.52 -31.01 -4.00
N TYR A 443 -14.29 -30.69 -3.58
CA TYR A 443 -13.73 -29.35 -3.70
C TYR A 443 -13.63 -28.90 -5.17
N TYR A 444 -13.15 -29.76 -6.06
CA TYR A 444 -13.02 -29.47 -7.49
C TYR A 444 -14.38 -29.26 -8.16
N VAL A 445 -15.36 -30.12 -7.85
CA VAL A 445 -16.73 -30.00 -8.37
C VAL A 445 -17.44 -28.76 -7.81
N ARG A 446 -17.30 -28.46 -6.51
CA ARG A 446 -17.88 -27.24 -5.90
C ARG A 446 -17.26 -25.97 -6.47
N ARG A 447 -15.94 -25.99 -6.72
CA ARG A 447 -15.22 -24.88 -7.37
C ARG A 447 -15.68 -24.70 -8.82
N GLU A 448 -15.84 -25.78 -9.57
CA GLU A 448 -16.28 -25.74 -10.98
C GLU A 448 -17.76 -25.32 -11.13
N LEU A 449 -18.63 -25.77 -10.22
CA LEU A 449 -20.05 -25.35 -10.18
C LEU A 449 -20.20 -23.89 -9.78
N SER A 450 -19.42 -23.39 -8.82
CA SER A 450 -19.39 -21.96 -8.44
C SER A 450 -18.88 -21.08 -9.59
N ARG A 451 -17.87 -21.55 -10.34
CA ARG A 451 -17.30 -20.85 -11.50
C ARG A 451 -18.29 -20.76 -12.66
N LYS A 452 -18.87 -21.89 -13.07
CA LYS A 452 -19.90 -21.94 -14.13
C LYS A 452 -21.18 -21.19 -13.74
N GLY A 453 -21.54 -21.18 -12.46
CA GLY A 453 -22.67 -20.41 -11.94
C GLY A 453 -22.48 -18.90 -12.12
N ARG A 454 -21.30 -18.35 -11.79
CA ARG A 454 -20.99 -16.92 -11.93
C ARG A 454 -20.85 -16.47 -13.39
N GLU A 455 -20.18 -17.26 -14.23
CA GLU A 455 -20.05 -16.97 -15.67
C GLU A 455 -21.41 -16.96 -16.37
N ASN A 456 -22.24 -17.99 -16.13
CA ASN A 456 -23.58 -18.04 -16.70
C ASN A 456 -24.46 -16.92 -16.15
N LEU A 457 -24.37 -16.56 -14.86
CA LEU A 457 -25.14 -15.46 -14.27
C LEU A 457 -24.78 -14.11 -14.88
N LEU A 458 -23.49 -13.81 -15.12
CA LEU A 458 -23.04 -12.58 -15.78
C LEU A 458 -23.40 -12.53 -17.26
N LEU A 459 -23.26 -13.65 -17.98
CA LEU A 459 -23.69 -13.75 -19.38
C LEU A 459 -25.21 -13.59 -19.50
N LEU A 460 -25.96 -14.11 -18.51
CA LEU A 460 -27.38 -13.90 -18.35
C LEU A 460 -27.69 -12.45 -17.96
N ASP A 461 -26.92 -11.80 -17.09
CA ASP A 461 -27.12 -10.39 -16.68
C ASP A 461 -26.84 -9.41 -17.84
N LEU A 462 -25.77 -9.65 -18.61
CA LEU A 462 -25.46 -8.94 -19.85
C LEU A 462 -26.57 -9.17 -20.89
N GLY A 463 -27.07 -10.41 -21.02
CA GLY A 463 -28.14 -10.76 -21.95
C GLY A 463 -29.56 -10.34 -21.51
N MET A 464 -29.82 -10.24 -20.21
CA MET A 464 -31.10 -9.84 -19.62
C MET A 464 -31.22 -8.32 -19.55
N ASN A 465 -30.18 -7.58 -19.17
CA ASN A 465 -30.22 -6.11 -19.15
C ASN A 465 -30.30 -5.49 -20.57
N LEU A 466 -29.86 -6.22 -21.59
CA LEU A 466 -30.12 -5.90 -23.01
C LEU A 466 -31.58 -6.15 -23.44
N LYS A 467 -32.34 -6.98 -22.71
CA LYS A 467 -33.75 -7.32 -23.01
C LYS A 467 -34.77 -6.60 -22.10
N THR A 468 -34.44 -6.36 -20.83
CA THR A 468 -35.36 -5.82 -19.81
C THR A 468 -35.65 -4.32 -19.99
N ASN A 469 -34.76 -3.56 -20.62
CA ASN A 469 -35.05 -2.16 -20.97
C ASN A 469 -36.11 -1.99 -22.08
N HIS A 470 -36.55 -3.08 -22.70
CA HIS A 470 -37.56 -3.04 -23.77
C HIS A 470 -38.98 -3.35 -23.28
N SER A 471 -39.17 -3.91 -22.08
CA SER A 471 -40.50 -4.21 -21.53
C SER A 471 -41.06 -3.07 -20.67
N ASP A 472 -40.22 -2.42 -19.86
CA ASP A 472 -40.72 -1.45 -18.85
C ASP A 472 -40.87 -0.02 -19.38
N LEU A 473 -40.35 0.29 -20.57
CA LEU A 473 -40.59 1.55 -21.29
C LEU A 473 -41.70 1.44 -22.37
N SER A 474 -42.25 0.24 -22.59
CA SER A 474 -43.31 0.02 -23.59
C SER A 474 -44.73 0.33 -23.09
N LYS A 475 -44.90 0.51 -21.77
CA LYS A 475 -46.21 0.82 -21.17
C LYS A 475 -46.56 2.32 -21.08
N VAL A 476 -45.63 3.22 -21.42
CA VAL A 476 -45.86 4.68 -21.30
C VAL A 476 -46.02 5.39 -22.65
N MET A 477 -45.77 4.74 -23.79
CA MET A 477 -45.97 5.37 -25.11
C MET A 477 -46.67 4.42 -26.10
N THR A 478 -48.00 4.34 -26.00
CA THR A 478 -48.87 3.96 -27.13
C THR A 478 -49.86 5.08 -27.43
N ARG A 479 -49.39 6.05 -28.22
CA ARG A 479 -50.21 6.79 -29.20
C ARG A 479 -49.28 7.60 -30.11
N GLY A 480 -49.05 7.10 -31.30
CA GLY A 480 -48.27 7.79 -32.33
C GLY A 480 -47.60 6.81 -33.29
N HIS A 481 -48.18 6.67 -34.48
CA HIS A 481 -47.64 5.95 -35.63
C HIS A 481 -46.35 6.63 -36.14
N GLY A 482 -45.30 5.88 -36.45
CA GLY A 482 -44.12 6.42 -37.14
C GLY A 482 -42.86 5.57 -37.00
N ASP A 483 -42.55 4.83 -38.07
CA ASP A 483 -41.36 4.03 -38.32
C ASP A 483 -40.04 4.69 -37.86
N SER A 484 -39.32 4.05 -36.95
CA SER A 484 -37.92 4.37 -36.67
C SER A 484 -37.16 3.10 -36.25
N ARG A 485 -36.28 2.66 -37.16
CA ARG A 485 -35.33 1.55 -36.99
C ARG A 485 -34.53 1.73 -35.68
N LYS A 486 -34.88 0.94 -34.66
CA LYS A 486 -34.10 0.84 -33.42
C LYS A 486 -32.75 0.16 -33.71
N ARG A 487 -31.65 0.88 -33.46
CA ARG A 487 -30.29 0.28 -33.43
C ARG A 487 -30.05 -0.27 -32.02
N ASP A 488 -30.14 -1.58 -31.88
CA ASP A 488 -29.70 -2.28 -30.67
C ASP A 488 -28.17 -2.16 -30.55
N VAL A 489 -27.67 -1.48 -29.50
CA VAL A 489 -26.24 -1.43 -29.19
C VAL A 489 -25.86 -2.76 -28.54
N LYS A 490 -25.43 -3.72 -29.35
CA LYS A 490 -24.81 -4.98 -28.88
C LYS A 490 -23.35 -4.71 -28.56
N MET A 491 -22.93 -4.87 -27.29
CA MET A 491 -21.51 -4.91 -26.94
C MET A 491 -20.85 -6.14 -27.63
N PRO A 492 -19.81 -5.95 -28.46
CA PRO A 492 -19.13 -7.06 -29.14
C PRO A 492 -18.37 -7.96 -28.16
N LEU A 493 -18.57 -9.28 -28.28
CA LEU A 493 -17.77 -10.29 -27.60
C LEU A 493 -16.67 -10.79 -28.56
N PHE A 494 -15.42 -10.70 -28.12
CA PHE A 494 -14.26 -11.20 -28.85
C PHE A 494 -13.89 -12.60 -28.35
N SER A 495 -13.49 -13.49 -29.26
CA SER A 495 -12.93 -14.79 -28.85
C SER A 495 -11.51 -14.61 -28.31
N PHE A 496 -11.10 -15.46 -27.36
CA PHE A 496 -9.73 -15.44 -26.85
C PHE A 496 -8.71 -15.65 -27.96
N SER A 497 -9.02 -16.54 -28.92
CA SER A 497 -8.13 -16.78 -30.06
C SER A 497 -7.92 -15.52 -30.89
N SER A 498 -8.98 -14.76 -31.17
CA SER A 498 -8.88 -13.52 -31.94
C SER A 498 -8.04 -12.47 -31.22
N VAL A 499 -8.22 -12.32 -29.90
CA VAL A 499 -7.45 -11.37 -29.10
C VAL A 499 -5.98 -11.78 -28.97
N ALA A 500 -5.72 -13.08 -28.75
CA ALA A 500 -4.37 -13.62 -28.68
C ALA A 500 -3.64 -13.41 -30.02
N THR A 501 -4.27 -13.70 -31.16
CA THR A 501 -3.68 -13.42 -32.47
C THR A 501 -3.42 -11.93 -32.68
N ALA A 502 -4.37 -11.06 -32.30
CA ALA A 502 -4.22 -9.61 -32.46
C ALA A 502 -3.05 -9.02 -31.64
N THR A 503 -2.69 -9.66 -30.53
CA THR A 503 -1.64 -9.20 -29.59
C THR A 503 -0.35 -10.01 -29.68
N ASP A 504 -0.21 -10.85 -30.72
CA ASP A 504 0.91 -11.79 -30.86
C ASP A 504 1.13 -12.65 -29.59
N ASN A 505 0.04 -13.28 -29.16
CA ASN A 505 -0.06 -14.07 -27.93
C ASN A 505 0.39 -13.31 -26.67
N PHE A 506 -0.01 -12.03 -26.57
CA PHE A 506 0.36 -11.13 -25.48
C PHE A 506 1.88 -10.96 -25.32
N SER A 507 2.61 -10.88 -26.45
CA SER A 507 4.07 -10.77 -26.41
C SER A 507 4.51 -9.46 -25.77
N ALA A 508 5.68 -9.50 -25.12
CA ALA A 508 6.21 -8.34 -24.38
C ALA A 508 6.46 -7.13 -25.29
N GLY A 509 6.75 -7.34 -26.58
CA GLY A 509 6.95 -6.28 -27.57
C GLY A 509 5.70 -5.45 -27.86
N TYR A 510 4.51 -5.97 -27.57
CA TYR A 510 3.24 -5.26 -27.72
C TYR A 510 2.73 -4.70 -26.38
N LYS A 511 3.45 -4.88 -25.27
CA LYS A 511 3.02 -4.37 -23.97
C LYS A 511 3.11 -2.84 -23.93
N LEU A 512 1.99 -2.18 -23.68
CA LEU A 512 1.88 -0.72 -23.56
C LEU A 512 2.19 -0.23 -22.14
N GLY A 513 1.84 -1.03 -21.14
CA GLY A 513 2.04 -0.72 -19.72
C GLY A 513 1.41 -1.78 -18.81
N GLU A 514 1.62 -1.65 -17.51
CA GLU A 514 0.99 -2.48 -16.48
C GLU A 514 0.70 -1.64 -15.25
N GLY A 515 -0.55 -1.67 -14.79
CA GLY A 515 -0.99 -1.03 -13.54
C GLY A 515 -1.53 -2.05 -12.56
N GLY A 516 -2.16 -1.58 -11.47
CA GLY A 516 -2.75 -2.45 -10.43
C GLY A 516 -3.82 -3.43 -10.94
N PHE A 517 -4.36 -3.18 -12.13
CA PHE A 517 -5.44 -3.96 -12.76
C PHE A 517 -4.95 -4.94 -13.82
N GLY A 518 -3.64 -5.02 -14.06
CA GLY A 518 -3.01 -5.93 -15.00
C GLY A 518 -2.39 -5.26 -16.24
N PRO A 519 -1.76 -6.06 -17.12
CA PRO A 519 -1.05 -5.58 -18.28
C PRO A 519 -2.01 -5.15 -19.41
N VAL A 520 -1.60 -4.10 -20.13
CA VAL A 520 -2.26 -3.59 -21.34
C VAL A 520 -1.35 -3.80 -22.54
N TYR A 521 -1.91 -4.34 -23.62
CA TYR A 521 -1.19 -4.64 -24.86
C TYR A 521 -1.76 -3.86 -26.04
N LYS A 522 -0.92 -3.46 -26.99
CA LYS A 522 -1.34 -3.04 -28.32
C LYS A 522 -1.76 -4.29 -29.09
N GLY A 523 -2.87 -4.21 -29.80
CA GLY A 523 -3.32 -5.26 -30.70
C GLY A 523 -3.70 -4.71 -32.05
N VAL A 524 -3.62 -5.55 -33.08
CA VAL A 524 -4.12 -5.24 -34.43
C VAL A 524 -5.20 -6.26 -34.77
N LEU A 525 -6.45 -5.79 -34.85
CA LEU A 525 -7.57 -6.65 -35.24
C LEU A 525 -7.39 -7.14 -36.69
N ALA A 526 -7.99 -8.28 -37.04
CA ALA A 526 -7.88 -8.86 -38.38
C ALA A 526 -8.32 -7.93 -39.53
N LYS A 527 -9.10 -6.89 -39.22
CA LYS A 527 -9.54 -5.84 -40.17
C LYS A 527 -8.58 -4.63 -40.23
N GLY A 528 -7.43 -4.69 -39.59
CA GLY A 528 -6.41 -3.62 -39.56
C GLY A 528 -6.61 -2.54 -38.50
N GLY A 529 -7.62 -2.64 -37.64
CA GLY A 529 -7.86 -1.66 -36.57
C GLY A 529 -6.95 -1.88 -35.37
N GLU A 530 -6.21 -0.85 -34.95
CA GLU A 530 -5.41 -0.87 -33.73
C GLU A 530 -6.29 -0.75 -32.48
N VAL A 531 -5.97 -1.56 -31.46
CA VAL A 531 -6.72 -1.62 -30.20
C VAL A 531 -5.78 -1.69 -29.00
N ALA A 532 -6.28 -1.28 -27.84
CA ALA A 532 -5.63 -1.53 -26.55
C ALA A 532 -6.36 -2.66 -25.82
N VAL A 533 -5.62 -3.68 -25.40
CA VAL A 533 -6.14 -4.92 -24.81
C VAL A 533 -5.69 -4.98 -23.35
N LYS A 534 -6.60 -4.67 -22.43
CA LYS A 534 -6.38 -4.74 -20.98
C LYS A 534 -6.75 -6.14 -20.50
N ARG A 535 -5.76 -6.92 -20.07
CA ARG A 535 -5.95 -8.28 -19.54
C ARG A 535 -5.98 -8.22 -18.02
N LEU A 536 -7.18 -8.41 -17.44
CA LEU A 536 -7.38 -8.30 -16.00
C LEU A 536 -6.72 -9.48 -15.27
N SER A 537 -6.18 -9.20 -14.07
CA SER A 537 -5.45 -10.19 -13.27
C SER A 537 -6.31 -11.41 -12.93
N ARG A 538 -5.73 -12.61 -13.04
CA ARG A 538 -6.38 -13.88 -12.67
C ARG A 538 -6.41 -14.12 -11.15
N ARG A 539 -5.60 -13.41 -10.35
CA ARG A 539 -5.35 -13.71 -8.93
C ARG A 539 -6.15 -12.84 -7.94
N SER A 540 -6.80 -11.77 -8.39
CA SER A 540 -7.59 -10.89 -7.52
C SER A 540 -9.08 -11.17 -7.65
N GLY A 541 -9.83 -11.17 -6.54
CA GLY A 541 -11.30 -11.18 -6.57
C GLY A 541 -11.90 -9.91 -7.20
N GLN A 542 -11.08 -8.85 -7.32
CA GLN A 542 -11.43 -7.54 -7.82
C GLN A 542 -11.63 -7.49 -9.35
N GLY A 543 -10.88 -8.29 -10.12
CA GLY A 543 -10.96 -8.28 -11.59
C GLY A 543 -12.34 -8.63 -12.15
N TRP A 544 -13.18 -9.35 -11.39
CA TRP A 544 -14.58 -9.61 -11.77
C TRP A 544 -15.50 -8.40 -11.55
N GLU A 545 -15.32 -7.66 -10.45
CA GLU A 545 -16.08 -6.44 -10.17
C GLU A 545 -15.69 -5.33 -11.15
N GLU A 546 -14.41 -5.22 -11.48
CA GLU A 546 -13.89 -4.27 -12.48
C GLU A 546 -14.39 -4.59 -13.87
N LEU A 547 -14.34 -5.86 -14.30
CA LEU A 547 -14.91 -6.28 -15.57
C LEU A 547 -16.41 -5.94 -15.63
N LYS A 548 -17.15 -6.19 -14.54
CA LYS A 548 -18.57 -5.86 -14.45
C LYS A 548 -18.79 -4.35 -14.54
N ASN A 549 -18.04 -3.54 -13.77
CA ASN A 549 -18.14 -2.08 -13.80
C ASN A 549 -17.78 -1.54 -15.20
N GLU A 550 -16.61 -1.86 -15.75
CA GLU A 550 -16.16 -1.36 -17.05
C GLU A 550 -17.07 -1.84 -18.20
N ALA A 551 -17.50 -3.11 -18.20
CA ALA A 551 -18.38 -3.63 -19.24
C ALA A 551 -19.83 -3.11 -19.14
N MET A 552 -20.37 -2.94 -17.93
CA MET A 552 -21.73 -2.39 -17.74
C MET A 552 -21.78 -0.87 -17.94
N LEU A 553 -20.73 -0.15 -17.57
CA LEU A 553 -20.67 1.32 -17.66
C LEU A 553 -20.33 1.79 -19.07
N ILE A 554 -19.25 1.28 -19.68
CA ILE A 554 -18.68 1.90 -20.89
C ILE A 554 -19.42 1.46 -22.16
N ALA A 555 -20.14 0.34 -22.15
CA ALA A 555 -20.92 -0.10 -23.32
C ALA A 555 -21.96 0.94 -23.78
N GLU A 556 -22.44 1.79 -22.88
CA GLU A 556 -23.42 2.84 -23.17
C GLU A 556 -22.83 4.27 -23.18
N LEU A 557 -21.60 4.48 -22.69
CA LEU A 557 -20.98 5.80 -22.65
C LEU A 557 -20.34 6.15 -23.99
N GLN A 558 -20.82 7.22 -24.62
CA GLN A 558 -20.28 7.72 -25.87
C GLN A 558 -20.09 9.22 -25.77
N HIS A 559 -18.84 9.65 -25.61
CA HIS A 559 -18.47 11.05 -25.54
C HIS A 559 -17.05 11.24 -26.07
N LYS A 560 -16.77 12.37 -26.73
CA LYS A 560 -15.47 12.65 -27.36
C LYS A 560 -14.29 12.62 -26.37
N ASN A 561 -14.56 12.92 -25.10
CA ASN A 561 -13.57 12.97 -24.02
C ASN A 561 -13.60 11.74 -23.08
N LEU A 562 -14.21 10.62 -23.49
CA LEU A 562 -14.13 9.35 -22.76
C LEU A 562 -13.57 8.27 -23.69
N VAL A 563 -12.73 7.37 -23.16
CA VAL A 563 -12.19 6.26 -23.93
C VAL A 563 -13.28 5.25 -24.24
N LYS A 564 -13.38 4.88 -25.52
CA LYS A 564 -14.40 3.95 -26.00
C LYS A 564 -13.99 2.49 -25.77
N LEU A 565 -14.84 1.76 -25.05
CA LEU A 565 -14.78 0.29 -25.00
C LEU A 565 -15.36 -0.28 -26.29
N LEU A 566 -14.55 -1.08 -27.00
CA LEU A 566 -14.93 -1.73 -28.25
C LEU A 566 -15.55 -3.11 -28.02
N GLY A 567 -15.24 -3.75 -26.89
CA GLY A 567 -15.84 -5.01 -26.47
C GLY A 567 -15.03 -5.72 -25.39
N CYS A 568 -15.41 -6.96 -25.08
CA CYS A 568 -14.71 -7.77 -24.07
C CYS A 568 -14.56 -9.22 -24.51
N CYS A 569 -13.67 -9.95 -23.84
CA CYS A 569 -13.51 -11.39 -23.94
C CYS A 569 -13.61 -12.01 -22.55
N ILE A 570 -14.51 -12.98 -22.43
CA ILE A 570 -14.79 -13.75 -21.21
C ILE A 570 -14.76 -15.23 -21.61
N GLU A 571 -13.58 -15.76 -21.89
CA GLU A 571 -13.38 -17.15 -22.29
C GLU A 571 -12.27 -17.80 -21.47
N ARG A 572 -12.45 -19.06 -21.07
CA ARG A 572 -11.38 -19.86 -20.43
C ARG A 572 -10.77 -19.19 -19.18
N ASP A 573 -11.61 -18.53 -18.37
CA ASP A 573 -11.21 -17.74 -17.18
C ASP A 573 -10.43 -16.45 -17.48
N GLU A 574 -10.26 -16.08 -18.76
CA GLU A 574 -9.71 -14.80 -19.18
C GLU A 574 -10.76 -13.71 -19.10
N LYS A 575 -10.35 -12.54 -18.60
CA LYS A 575 -11.19 -11.35 -18.45
C LYS A 575 -10.45 -10.23 -19.14
N ILE A 576 -10.87 -9.92 -20.36
CA ILE A 576 -10.13 -9.01 -21.22
C ILE A 576 -11.08 -7.93 -21.72
N LEU A 577 -10.62 -6.69 -21.65
CA LEU A 577 -11.31 -5.51 -22.16
C LEU A 577 -10.54 -4.96 -23.37
N VAL A 578 -11.27 -4.65 -24.43
CA VAL A 578 -10.71 -4.18 -25.70
C VAL A 578 -11.16 -2.74 -25.93
N TYR A 579 -10.21 -1.82 -25.93
CA TYR A 579 -10.40 -0.37 -26.05
C TYR A 579 -9.91 0.14 -27.41
N GLU A 580 -10.37 1.33 -27.79
CA GLU A 580 -9.69 2.10 -28.83
C GLU A 580 -8.22 2.37 -28.42
N TYR A 581 -7.32 2.30 -29.39
CA TYR A 581 -5.90 2.58 -29.14
C TYR A 581 -5.65 4.09 -29.06
N MET A 582 -4.95 4.52 -28.02
CA MET A 582 -4.57 5.91 -27.78
C MET A 582 -3.06 6.08 -28.03
N PRO A 583 -2.65 6.68 -29.16
CA PRO A 583 -1.25 6.66 -29.59
C PRO A 583 -0.35 7.59 -28.76
N ASN A 584 -0.89 8.69 -28.23
CA ASN A 584 -0.17 9.63 -27.39
C ASN A 584 -0.27 9.29 -25.90
N LYS A 585 -0.43 7.99 -25.55
CA LYS A 585 -0.34 7.48 -24.18
C LYS A 585 -1.17 8.30 -23.16
N SER A 586 -0.72 8.40 -21.92
CA SER A 586 -1.35 9.12 -20.82
C SER A 586 -0.74 10.51 -20.60
N LEU A 587 -1.48 11.40 -19.97
CA LEU A 587 -1.08 12.79 -19.70
C LEU A 587 0.15 12.87 -18.79
N ASP A 588 0.25 12.01 -17.78
CA ASP A 588 1.39 11.96 -16.85
C ASP A 588 2.73 11.67 -17.55
N PHE A 589 2.72 10.87 -18.63
CA PHE A 589 3.89 10.57 -19.45
C PHE A 589 4.50 11.83 -20.09
N PHE A 590 3.68 12.85 -20.38
CA PHE A 590 4.13 14.13 -20.90
C PHE A 590 4.35 15.15 -19.79
N LEU A 591 3.39 15.26 -18.86
CA LEU A 591 3.32 16.36 -17.90
C LEU A 591 4.46 16.35 -16.87
N PHE A 592 4.98 15.17 -16.51
CA PHE A 592 6.02 15.04 -15.47
C PHE A 592 7.40 14.67 -16.01
N ASP A 593 7.53 14.51 -17.33
CA ASP A 593 8.81 14.26 -18.00
C ASP A 593 9.40 15.62 -18.46
N PRO A 594 10.58 16.04 -17.96
CA PRO A 594 11.14 17.35 -18.26
C PRO A 594 11.33 17.65 -19.75
N GLU A 595 11.59 16.63 -20.58
CA GLU A 595 11.77 16.80 -22.02
C GLU A 595 10.43 16.85 -22.75
N LYS A 596 9.49 15.97 -22.39
CA LYS A 596 8.18 15.88 -23.06
C LYS A 596 7.20 16.95 -22.61
N ARG A 597 7.36 17.51 -21.41
CA ARG A 597 6.48 18.54 -20.85
C ARG A 597 6.41 19.81 -21.71
N ARG A 598 7.47 20.08 -22.50
CA ARG A 598 7.50 21.18 -23.48
C ARG A 598 6.53 21.00 -24.66
N ILE A 599 6.11 19.77 -24.94
CA ILE A 599 5.11 19.47 -25.97
C ILE A 599 3.73 19.98 -25.54
N LEU A 600 3.47 20.04 -24.23
CA LEU A 600 2.25 20.57 -23.64
C LEU A 600 2.37 22.09 -23.45
N ASP A 601 2.24 22.82 -24.56
CA ASP A 601 2.08 24.28 -24.52
C ASP A 601 0.80 24.68 -23.77
N TRP A 602 0.67 25.98 -23.46
CA TRP A 602 -0.47 26.46 -22.68
C TRP A 602 -1.82 26.16 -23.37
N GLY A 603 -1.92 26.37 -24.68
CA GLY A 603 -3.14 26.09 -25.44
C GLY A 603 -3.55 24.62 -25.36
N THR A 604 -2.58 23.70 -25.43
CA THR A 604 -2.83 22.26 -25.29
C THR A 604 -3.23 21.90 -23.86
N ARG A 605 -2.62 22.51 -22.84
CA ARG A 605 -3.04 22.33 -21.43
C ARG A 605 -4.47 22.78 -21.20
N VAL A 606 -4.87 23.94 -21.74
CA VAL A 606 -6.26 24.44 -21.65
C VAL A 606 -7.23 23.48 -22.33
N ARG A 607 -6.93 23.04 -23.57
CA ARG A 607 -7.75 22.04 -24.27
C ARG A 607 -7.90 20.74 -23.48
N ILE A 608 -6.84 20.32 -22.79
CA ILE A 608 -6.87 19.13 -21.91
C ILE A 608 -7.78 19.38 -20.70
N ILE A 609 -7.62 20.51 -20.00
CA ILE A 609 -8.45 20.85 -18.82
C ILE A 609 -9.92 20.92 -19.20
N GLU A 610 -10.26 21.64 -20.28
CA GLU A 610 -11.63 21.78 -20.78
C GLU A 610 -12.22 20.43 -21.22
N GLY A 611 -11.44 19.61 -21.94
CA GLY A 611 -11.89 18.31 -22.39
C GLY A 611 -12.16 17.34 -21.23
N VAL A 612 -11.30 17.34 -20.21
CA VAL A 612 -11.55 16.54 -18.99
C VAL A 612 -12.78 17.06 -18.24
N ALA A 613 -12.93 18.38 -18.11
CA ALA A 613 -14.10 18.98 -17.45
C ALA A 613 -15.40 18.61 -18.17
N GLN A 614 -15.40 18.65 -19.51
CA GLN A 614 -16.56 18.26 -20.34
C GLN A 614 -16.86 16.76 -20.24
N GLY A 615 -15.83 15.90 -20.19
CA GLY A 615 -15.99 14.47 -20.00
C GLY A 615 -16.61 14.13 -18.63
N LEU A 616 -16.16 14.80 -17.58
CA LEU A 616 -16.68 14.60 -16.23
C LEU A 616 -18.10 15.17 -16.05
N LEU A 617 -18.38 16.34 -16.63
CA LEU A 617 -19.74 16.90 -16.70
C LEU A 617 -20.71 15.93 -17.40
N TYR A 618 -20.27 15.30 -18.48
CA TYR A 618 -21.09 14.28 -19.14
C TYR A 618 -21.43 13.13 -18.18
N LEU A 619 -20.45 12.58 -17.45
CA LEU A 619 -20.67 11.49 -16.48
C LEU A 619 -21.59 11.88 -15.32
N HIS A 620 -21.51 13.13 -14.86
CA HIS A 620 -22.27 13.61 -13.70
C HIS A 620 -23.71 14.00 -14.04
N GLN A 621 -23.97 14.49 -15.26
CA GLN A 621 -25.24 15.15 -15.58
C GLN A 621 -25.91 14.69 -16.88
N TYR A 622 -25.15 14.35 -17.92
CA TYR A 622 -25.71 14.11 -19.26
C TYR A 622 -25.70 12.64 -19.70
N SER A 623 -24.97 11.77 -19.00
CA SER A 623 -25.09 10.33 -19.18
C SER A 623 -26.45 9.85 -18.70
N ARG A 624 -26.94 8.76 -19.30
CA ARG A 624 -28.22 8.13 -18.94
C ARG A 624 -28.30 7.77 -17.45
N LEU A 625 -27.16 7.45 -16.86
CA LEU A 625 -26.99 7.16 -15.44
C LEU A 625 -25.97 8.13 -14.88
N LYS A 626 -26.19 8.65 -13.67
CA LYS A 626 -25.20 9.48 -12.97
C LYS A 626 -24.05 8.59 -12.50
N ILE A 627 -22.83 8.88 -12.95
CA ILE A 627 -21.65 8.06 -12.71
C ILE A 627 -20.60 8.88 -11.99
N VAL A 628 -20.02 8.33 -10.92
CA VAL A 628 -18.85 8.91 -10.23
C VAL A 628 -17.64 8.03 -10.51
N HIS A 629 -16.56 8.65 -11.00
CA HIS A 629 -15.37 7.98 -11.52
C HIS A 629 -14.50 7.39 -10.40
N ARG A 630 -14.26 8.14 -9.31
CA ARG A 630 -13.51 7.75 -8.10
C ARG A 630 -12.00 7.53 -8.26
N ASP A 631 -11.46 7.42 -9.47
CA ASP A 631 -10.00 7.34 -9.72
C ASP A 631 -9.53 8.32 -10.81
N LEU A 632 -9.96 9.59 -10.75
CA LEU A 632 -9.52 10.60 -11.71
C LEU A 632 -8.10 11.10 -11.35
N LYS A 633 -7.15 10.97 -12.27
CA LYS A 633 -5.73 11.36 -12.13
C LYS A 633 -5.07 11.54 -13.50
N ALA A 634 -3.89 12.15 -13.54
CA ALA A 634 -3.15 12.36 -14.80
C ALA A 634 -2.85 11.06 -15.57
N GLY A 635 -2.54 9.96 -14.87
CA GLY A 635 -2.31 8.64 -15.49
C GLY A 635 -3.55 8.03 -16.15
N ASN A 636 -4.75 8.47 -15.79
CA ASN A 636 -6.02 7.98 -16.34
C ASN A 636 -6.58 8.90 -17.44
N ILE A 637 -5.87 9.96 -17.82
CA ILE A 637 -6.20 10.80 -18.97
C ILE A 637 -5.34 10.37 -20.15
N LEU A 638 -5.94 9.70 -21.14
CA LEU A 638 -5.25 9.30 -22.37
C LEU A 638 -5.37 10.38 -23.45
N LEU A 639 -4.38 10.46 -24.34
CA LEU A 639 -4.32 11.46 -25.40
C LEU A 639 -4.46 10.81 -26.78
N ASP A 640 -5.36 11.34 -27.59
CA ASP A 640 -5.54 10.90 -28.99
C ASP A 640 -4.43 11.46 -29.90
N MET A 641 -4.51 11.17 -31.21
CA MET A 641 -3.53 11.63 -32.21
C MET A 641 -3.35 13.15 -32.23
N ASP A 642 -4.38 13.91 -31.87
CA ASP A 642 -4.42 15.38 -31.91
C ASP A 642 -4.19 16.02 -30.53
N MET A 643 -3.74 15.22 -29.54
CA MET A 643 -3.53 15.59 -28.14
C MET A 643 -4.82 15.98 -27.39
N ASN A 644 -5.99 15.53 -27.83
CA ASN A 644 -7.23 15.72 -27.07
C ASN A 644 -7.34 14.69 -25.93
N PRO A 645 -7.88 15.09 -24.77
CA PRO A 645 -7.99 14.20 -23.61
C PRO A 645 -9.17 13.25 -23.72
N LYS A 646 -8.96 12.02 -23.26
CA LYS A 646 -10.00 11.03 -22.99
C LYS A 646 -9.82 10.41 -21.61
N ILE A 647 -10.86 10.49 -20.78
CA ILE A 647 -10.90 9.85 -19.46
C ILE A 647 -11.01 8.34 -19.65
N SER A 648 -10.19 7.59 -18.91
CA SER A 648 -10.10 6.13 -18.95
C SER A 648 -10.15 5.53 -17.54
N ASP A 649 -10.23 4.20 -17.47
CA ASP A 649 -10.16 3.40 -16.24
C ASP A 649 -11.37 3.53 -15.29
N PHE A 650 -12.52 3.03 -15.75
CA PHE A 650 -13.79 3.02 -15.00
C PHE A 650 -13.94 1.81 -14.05
N GLY A 651 -12.87 1.05 -13.79
CA GLY A 651 -12.92 -0.14 -12.93
C GLY A 651 -13.48 0.13 -11.53
N MET A 652 -13.35 1.37 -11.06
CA MET A 652 -13.74 1.83 -9.73
C MET A 652 -15.01 2.69 -9.72
N ALA A 653 -15.57 2.96 -10.90
CA ALA A 653 -16.70 3.86 -11.04
C ALA A 653 -17.99 3.25 -10.45
N ARG A 654 -18.89 4.13 -9.99
CA ARG A 654 -20.17 3.75 -9.37
C ARG A 654 -21.34 4.48 -10.02
N ILE A 655 -22.45 3.77 -10.13
CA ILE A 655 -23.72 4.26 -10.66
C ILE A 655 -24.59 4.74 -9.50
N PHE A 656 -25.12 5.95 -9.59
CA PHE A 656 -26.18 6.44 -8.73
C PHE A 656 -27.55 6.18 -9.36
N GLY A 657 -28.48 5.63 -8.58
CA GLY A 657 -29.87 5.42 -8.97
C GLY A 657 -30.78 6.56 -8.51
N GLY A 658 -31.72 7.00 -9.34
CA GLY A 658 -32.76 7.96 -8.94
C GLY A 658 -32.21 9.32 -8.45
N ASN A 659 -32.65 9.75 -7.25
CA ASN A 659 -32.31 11.05 -6.63
C ASN A 659 -31.07 11.02 -5.73
N GLU A 660 -30.33 9.90 -5.68
CA GLU A 660 -29.14 9.80 -4.84
C GLU A 660 -28.05 10.78 -5.32
N SER A 661 -27.47 11.52 -4.37
CA SER A 661 -26.41 12.50 -4.60
C SER A 661 -25.08 12.15 -3.94
N GLU A 662 -25.10 11.24 -2.96
CA GLU A 662 -23.97 10.82 -2.14
C GLU A 662 -24.17 9.37 -1.70
N ALA A 663 -23.07 8.61 -1.61
CA ALA A 663 -23.09 7.23 -1.14
C ALA A 663 -21.85 6.92 -0.29
N ASN A 664 -21.99 5.97 0.63
CA ASN A 664 -20.91 5.46 1.47
C ASN A 664 -20.39 4.12 0.93
N THR A 665 -19.09 3.86 1.07
CA THR A 665 -18.46 2.56 0.79
C THR A 665 -17.54 2.14 1.93
N ASN A 666 -17.74 0.91 2.42
CA ASN A 666 -16.80 0.27 3.37
C ASN A 666 -15.43 -0.06 2.74
N ARG A 667 -15.32 0.05 1.41
CA ARG A 667 -14.11 -0.21 0.64
C ARG A 667 -13.65 1.09 -0.03
N ILE A 668 -12.69 1.76 0.61
CA ILE A 668 -12.02 2.95 0.08
C ILE A 668 -11.02 2.49 -0.97
N VAL A 669 -11.19 2.98 -2.20
CA VAL A 669 -10.32 2.68 -3.33
C VAL A 669 -10.10 3.96 -4.13
N GLY A 670 -8.86 4.30 -4.44
CA GLY A 670 -8.54 5.46 -5.27
C GLY A 670 -7.04 5.72 -5.23
N THR A 671 -6.60 6.68 -6.02
CA THR A 671 -5.19 7.09 -5.99
C THR A 671 -4.97 8.13 -4.90
N TYR A 672 -4.06 7.82 -3.98
CA TYR A 672 -3.67 8.71 -2.90
C TYR A 672 -3.20 10.07 -3.43
N GLY A 673 -3.63 11.15 -2.78
CA GLY A 673 -3.41 12.54 -3.22
C GLY A 673 -4.49 13.11 -4.15
N TYR A 674 -5.30 12.28 -4.81
CA TYR A 674 -6.44 12.75 -5.62
C TYR A 674 -7.78 12.53 -4.93
N MET A 675 -7.82 11.72 -3.87
CA MET A 675 -9.03 11.46 -3.09
C MET A 675 -9.41 12.69 -2.27
N SER A 676 -10.70 13.03 -2.26
CA SER A 676 -11.22 14.07 -1.38
C SER A 676 -11.18 13.66 0.10
N PRO A 677 -11.15 14.62 1.03
CA PRO A 677 -11.07 14.33 2.47
C PRO A 677 -12.20 13.42 2.95
N GLU A 678 -13.45 13.74 2.63
CA GLU A 678 -14.62 12.97 3.05
C GLU A 678 -14.61 11.54 2.48
N TYR A 679 -13.98 11.35 1.32
CA TYR A 679 -13.84 10.03 0.72
C TYR A 679 -12.70 9.22 1.33
N ALA A 680 -11.57 9.87 1.61
CA ALA A 680 -10.40 9.23 2.21
C ALA A 680 -10.60 8.89 3.69
N LEU A 681 -11.34 9.72 4.42
CA LEU A 681 -11.59 9.59 5.86
C LEU A 681 -12.82 8.72 6.14
N ASP A 682 -13.96 9.05 5.53
CA ASP A 682 -15.27 8.47 5.89
C ASP A 682 -15.81 7.48 4.84
N GLY A 683 -15.11 7.32 3.71
CA GLY A 683 -15.60 6.51 2.58
C GLY A 683 -16.80 7.13 1.86
N LEU A 684 -17.09 8.41 2.07
CA LEU A 684 -18.19 9.13 1.43
C LEU A 684 -17.75 9.61 0.04
N PHE A 685 -18.44 9.14 -1.01
CA PHE A 685 -18.18 9.60 -2.37
C PHE A 685 -19.43 10.22 -3.01
N SER A 686 -19.20 11.27 -3.78
CA SER A 686 -20.21 11.96 -4.57
C SER A 686 -19.59 12.53 -5.84
N ILE A 687 -20.40 13.21 -6.65
CA ILE A 687 -19.89 14.01 -7.77
C ILE A 687 -18.88 15.08 -7.30
N LYS A 688 -18.96 15.54 -6.05
CA LYS A 688 -18.03 16.54 -5.48
C LYS A 688 -16.67 15.94 -5.11
N SER A 689 -16.60 14.63 -4.91
CA SER A 689 -15.34 13.92 -4.72
C SER A 689 -14.55 13.87 -6.04
N ASP A 690 -15.23 13.63 -7.16
CA ASP A 690 -14.62 13.73 -8.50
C ASP A 690 -14.20 15.18 -8.85
N VAL A 691 -14.97 16.19 -8.43
CA VAL A 691 -14.60 17.62 -8.59
C VAL A 691 -13.29 17.91 -7.86
N PHE A 692 -13.11 17.37 -6.65
CA PHE A 692 -11.84 17.51 -5.92
C PHE A 692 -10.68 16.91 -6.70
N SER A 693 -10.82 15.67 -7.18
CA SER A 693 -9.79 15.01 -8.01
C SER A 693 -9.47 15.81 -9.28
N PHE A 694 -10.49 16.42 -9.90
CA PHE A 694 -10.30 17.33 -11.04
C PHE A 694 -9.51 18.58 -10.66
N GLY A 695 -9.79 19.17 -9.50
CA GLY A 695 -9.05 20.33 -9.00
C GLY A 695 -7.56 20.04 -8.79
N VAL A 696 -7.23 18.88 -8.21
CA VAL A 696 -5.83 18.42 -8.08
C VAL A 696 -5.19 18.28 -9.45
N LEU A 697 -5.86 17.59 -10.37
CA LEU A 697 -5.38 17.40 -11.74
C LEU A 697 -5.16 18.73 -12.48
N LEU A 698 -6.05 19.71 -12.30
CA LEU A 698 -5.92 21.05 -12.89
C LEU A 698 -4.65 21.74 -12.38
N LEU A 699 -4.43 21.73 -11.06
CA LEU A 699 -3.23 22.33 -10.47
C LEU A 699 -1.94 21.63 -10.93
N GLU A 700 -1.96 20.31 -11.13
CA GLU A 700 -0.84 19.58 -11.73
C GLU A 700 -0.59 20.01 -13.18
N ILE A 701 -1.65 20.17 -13.98
CA ILE A 701 -1.53 20.59 -15.37
C ILE A 701 -0.95 22.00 -15.47
N VAL A 702 -1.41 22.94 -14.64
CA VAL A 702 -0.93 24.33 -14.65
C VAL A 702 0.52 24.42 -14.17
N SER A 703 0.87 23.68 -13.12
CA SER A 703 2.21 23.74 -12.52
C SER A 703 3.26 22.86 -13.20
N GLY A 704 2.82 21.82 -13.93
CA GLY A 704 3.72 20.78 -14.42
C GLY A 704 4.42 20.01 -13.31
N ARG A 705 3.86 20.00 -12.09
CA ARG A 705 4.41 19.34 -10.89
C ARG A 705 3.47 18.26 -10.39
N LYS A 706 4.03 17.13 -10.00
CA LYS A 706 3.28 15.98 -9.49
C LYS A 706 2.88 16.21 -8.04
N ASN A 707 1.62 15.96 -7.69
CA ASN A 707 1.09 16.16 -6.34
C ASN A 707 1.80 15.28 -5.28
N THR A 708 2.25 14.08 -5.66
CA THR A 708 2.91 13.11 -4.75
C THR A 708 4.43 13.30 -4.60
N GLY A 709 5.01 14.39 -5.11
CA GLY A 709 6.47 14.59 -5.19
C GLY A 709 7.02 15.85 -4.50
N PHE A 710 6.24 16.49 -3.62
CA PHE A 710 6.63 17.75 -2.96
C PHE A 710 7.50 17.51 -1.71
N TYR A 711 8.83 17.40 -1.90
CA TYR A 711 9.82 17.42 -0.80
C TYR A 711 10.73 18.65 -0.83
N LEU A 712 10.40 19.68 -1.63
CA LEU A 712 11.31 20.80 -1.95
C LEU A 712 10.87 22.18 -1.41
N THR A 713 9.75 22.28 -0.68
CA THR A 713 9.25 23.52 -0.08
C THR A 713 8.55 23.26 1.26
N ASN A 714 8.36 24.29 2.10
CA ASN A 714 7.70 24.25 3.42
C ASN A 714 6.20 23.81 3.42
N SER A 715 5.72 23.23 2.32
CA SER A 715 4.34 22.77 2.12
C SER A 715 4.41 21.33 1.58
N PHE A 716 3.82 20.37 2.30
CA PHE A 716 4.01 18.92 2.07
C PHE A 716 3.32 18.35 0.82
N HIS A 717 2.39 19.10 0.20
CA HIS A 717 1.61 18.66 -0.96
C HIS A 717 1.34 19.84 -1.92
N LEU A 718 1.10 19.55 -3.22
CA LEU A 718 0.88 20.58 -4.27
C LEU A 718 -0.26 21.54 -3.91
N ILE A 719 -1.33 21.03 -3.33
CA ILE A 719 -2.51 21.82 -2.92
C ILE A 719 -2.10 22.88 -1.90
N GLY A 720 -1.30 22.49 -0.89
CA GLY A 720 -0.81 23.40 0.13
C GLY A 720 0.12 24.46 -0.44
N TYR A 721 1.05 24.06 -1.30
CA TYR A 721 1.93 24.99 -2.02
C TYR A 721 1.16 26.00 -2.88
N ALA A 722 0.15 25.52 -3.63
CA ALA A 722 -0.71 26.36 -4.45
C ALA A 722 -1.50 27.39 -3.61
N TRP A 723 -2.02 26.95 -2.45
CA TRP A 723 -2.71 27.82 -1.51
C TRP A 723 -1.79 28.90 -0.92
N ASP A 724 -0.60 28.51 -0.44
CA ASP A 724 0.37 29.44 0.15
C ASP A 724 0.77 30.54 -0.85
N LEU A 725 1.01 30.17 -2.11
CA LEU A 725 1.26 31.10 -3.20
C LEU A 725 0.05 31.99 -3.47
N TRP A 726 -1.15 31.42 -3.50
CA TRP A 726 -2.38 32.18 -3.73
C TRP A 726 -2.62 33.23 -2.64
N THR A 727 -2.57 32.84 -1.36
CA THR A 727 -2.77 33.76 -0.22
C THR A 727 -1.66 34.79 -0.08
N SER A 728 -0.46 34.50 -0.59
CA SER A 728 0.66 35.44 -0.63
C SER A 728 0.64 36.37 -1.86
N ASN A 729 -0.43 36.35 -2.67
CA ASN A 729 -0.54 37.08 -3.94
C ASN A 729 0.57 36.75 -4.95
N ARG A 730 1.05 35.49 -4.90
CA ARG A 730 2.10 34.90 -5.74
C ARG A 730 1.60 33.73 -6.58
N GLY A 731 0.29 33.69 -6.87
CA GLY A 731 -0.33 32.58 -7.61
C GLY A 731 0.26 32.31 -9.01
N LEU A 732 0.90 33.31 -9.63
CA LEU A 732 1.62 33.15 -10.89
C LEU A 732 2.89 32.29 -10.75
N ASP A 733 3.51 32.23 -9.56
CA ASP A 733 4.71 31.44 -9.31
C ASP A 733 4.40 29.92 -9.31
N LEU A 734 3.12 29.54 -9.28
CA LEU A 734 2.69 28.15 -9.38
C LEU A 734 2.87 27.62 -10.81
N VAL A 735 2.81 28.49 -11.80
CA VAL A 735 2.76 28.18 -13.22
C VAL A 735 4.08 27.58 -13.65
N ASP A 736 4.01 26.58 -14.53
CA ASP A 736 5.21 25.90 -15.03
C ASP A 736 6.17 26.90 -15.70
N SER A 737 7.38 27.00 -15.15
CA SER A 737 8.42 27.92 -15.61
C SER A 737 8.96 27.59 -17.02
N LEU A 738 8.64 26.43 -17.58
CA LEU A 738 8.98 26.06 -18.96
C LEU A 738 7.96 26.51 -20.00
N LEU A 739 6.85 27.12 -19.58
CA LEU A 739 5.93 27.76 -20.50
C LEU A 739 6.54 29.12 -20.89
N ASP A 740 6.98 29.22 -22.15
CA ASP A 740 7.58 30.47 -22.66
C ASP A 740 6.58 31.63 -22.62
N ASP A 741 7.04 32.82 -22.21
CA ASP A 741 6.24 34.07 -22.10
C ASP A 741 5.47 34.44 -23.38
N ILE A 742 5.86 33.89 -24.54
CA ILE A 742 5.25 34.17 -25.84
C ILE A 742 3.89 33.46 -26.00
N ASN A 743 3.68 32.33 -25.31
CA ASN A 743 2.48 31.48 -25.45
C ASN A 743 1.55 31.53 -24.22
N ILE A 744 1.92 32.30 -23.18
CA ILE A 744 1.08 32.49 -22.00
C ILE A 744 0.06 33.61 -22.30
N PRO A 745 -1.26 33.35 -22.22
CA PRO A 745 -2.26 34.42 -22.31
C PRO A 745 -2.11 35.37 -21.12
N SER A 746 -2.85 36.48 -21.10
CA SER A 746 -2.72 37.50 -20.05
C SER A 746 -2.61 36.88 -18.64
N LYS A 747 -1.78 37.45 -17.77
CA LYS A 747 -1.56 36.95 -16.39
C LYS A 747 -2.87 36.67 -15.64
N HIS A 748 -3.91 37.47 -15.93
CA HIS A 748 -5.27 37.28 -15.44
C HIS A 748 -5.86 35.91 -15.81
N MET A 749 -5.72 35.48 -17.07
CA MET A 749 -6.22 34.19 -17.55
C MET A 749 -5.56 33.03 -16.82
N VAL A 750 -4.25 33.09 -16.59
CA VAL A 750 -3.54 32.01 -15.89
C VAL A 750 -3.97 31.92 -14.41
N LEU A 751 -4.07 33.06 -13.72
CA LEU A 751 -4.57 33.12 -12.35
C LEU A 751 -6.01 32.61 -12.23
N ARG A 752 -6.82 32.77 -13.28
CA ARG A 752 -8.17 32.21 -13.34
C ARG A 752 -8.18 30.69 -13.21
N PHE A 753 -7.29 29.99 -13.91
CA PHE A 753 -7.19 28.52 -13.81
C PHE A 753 -6.73 28.10 -12.41
N VAL A 754 -5.76 28.80 -11.82
CA VAL A 754 -5.33 28.55 -10.43
C VAL A 754 -6.50 28.72 -9.46
N ASN A 755 -7.28 29.80 -9.61
CA ASN A 755 -8.48 30.04 -8.79
C ASN A 755 -9.49 28.90 -8.92
N ILE A 756 -9.84 28.50 -10.16
CA ILE A 756 -10.77 27.40 -10.41
C ILE A 756 -10.26 26.08 -9.79
N GLY A 757 -8.96 25.80 -9.92
CA GLY A 757 -8.32 24.65 -9.28
C GLY A 757 -8.51 24.66 -7.76
N LEU A 758 -8.26 25.81 -7.12
CA LEU A 758 -8.44 26.00 -5.68
C LEU A 758 -9.91 25.89 -5.25
N LEU A 759 -10.85 26.44 -6.02
CA LEU A 759 -12.30 26.27 -5.78
C LEU A 759 -12.74 24.80 -5.86
N CYS A 760 -12.06 23.97 -6.65
CA CYS A 760 -12.37 22.55 -6.75
C CYS A 760 -11.81 21.73 -5.57
N VAL A 761 -10.71 22.14 -4.94
CA VAL A 761 -10.04 21.40 -3.85
C VAL A 761 -10.39 21.89 -2.44
N GLN A 762 -11.53 22.55 -2.30
CA GLN A 762 -12.04 23.04 -1.01
C GLN A 762 -12.24 21.88 -0.02
N GLU A 763 -12.00 22.14 1.27
CA GLU A 763 -12.15 21.12 2.32
C GLU A 763 -13.57 20.56 2.36
N SER A 764 -14.56 21.44 2.49
CA SER A 764 -15.98 21.05 2.43
C SER A 764 -16.42 20.74 1.00
N ALA A 765 -17.04 19.57 0.79
CA ALA A 765 -17.65 19.18 -0.48
C ALA A 765 -18.78 20.13 -0.94
N ALA A 766 -19.45 20.80 0.01
CA ALA A 766 -20.50 21.77 -0.28
C ALA A 766 -19.96 23.05 -0.94
N ASP A 767 -18.73 23.45 -0.58
CA ASP A 767 -18.08 24.66 -1.08
C ASP A 767 -17.47 24.48 -2.48
N ARG A 768 -17.29 23.23 -2.92
CA ARG A 768 -16.79 22.92 -4.27
C ARG A 768 -17.85 23.26 -5.33
N PRO A 769 -17.48 23.78 -6.51
CA PRO A 769 -18.42 23.96 -7.62
C PRO A 769 -18.96 22.62 -8.15
N THR A 770 -20.02 22.64 -8.94
CA THR A 770 -20.36 21.48 -9.80
C THR A 770 -19.52 21.50 -11.07
N MET A 771 -19.41 20.38 -11.78
CA MET A 771 -18.70 20.38 -13.07
C MET A 771 -19.37 21.28 -14.13
N SER A 772 -20.68 21.54 -14.01
CA SER A 772 -21.36 22.51 -14.87
C SER A 772 -20.85 23.93 -14.59
N ASP A 773 -20.70 24.28 -13.32
CA ASP A 773 -20.14 25.58 -12.92
C ASP A 773 -18.67 25.69 -13.36
N VAL A 774 -17.87 24.62 -13.20
CA VAL A 774 -16.48 24.58 -13.65
C VAL A 774 -16.36 24.83 -15.15
N VAL A 775 -17.15 24.14 -15.97
CA VAL A 775 -17.16 24.35 -17.43
C VAL A 775 -17.58 25.78 -17.78
N ALA A 776 -18.58 26.34 -17.10
CA ALA A 776 -18.98 27.74 -17.30
C ALA A 776 -17.89 28.74 -16.88
N MET A 777 -17.18 28.47 -15.78
CA MET A 777 -16.06 29.29 -15.30
C MET A 777 -14.87 29.26 -16.24
N LEU A 778 -14.57 28.10 -16.84
CA LEU A 778 -13.50 27.93 -17.83
C LEU A 778 -13.84 28.64 -19.16
N GLY A 779 -15.08 28.48 -19.65
CA GLY A 779 -15.50 29.01 -20.95
C GLY A 779 -15.89 30.49 -20.98
N ASN A 780 -16.07 31.15 -19.84
CA ASN A 780 -16.43 32.57 -19.76
C ASN A 780 -15.35 33.39 -19.06
N GLU A 781 -14.48 34.04 -19.83
CA GLU A 781 -13.37 34.87 -19.33
C GLU A 781 -13.83 36.04 -18.45
N SER A 782 -15.07 36.52 -18.65
CA SER A 782 -15.65 37.67 -17.94
C SER A 782 -16.43 37.26 -16.68
N ALA A 783 -16.63 35.97 -16.42
CA ALA A 783 -17.39 35.53 -15.24
C ALA A 783 -16.60 35.82 -13.95
N VAL A 784 -17.24 36.48 -12.98
CA VAL A 784 -16.68 36.75 -11.66
C VAL A 784 -16.55 35.44 -10.89
N LEU A 785 -15.34 35.17 -10.39
CA LEU A 785 -15.05 33.98 -9.60
C LEU A 785 -15.09 34.31 -8.10
N ALA A 786 -15.61 33.38 -7.30
CA ALA A 786 -15.53 33.48 -5.85
C ALA A 786 -14.06 33.40 -5.38
N CYS A 787 -13.77 33.96 -4.21
CA CYS A 787 -12.52 33.69 -3.52
C CYS A 787 -12.53 32.23 -3.04
N PRO A 788 -11.48 31.44 -3.30
CA PRO A 788 -11.38 30.11 -2.74
C PRO A 788 -11.18 30.22 -1.23
N LYS A 789 -11.86 29.37 -0.45
CA LYS A 789 -11.59 29.19 0.98
C LYS A 789 -10.46 28.19 1.16
N GLN A 790 -10.09 27.94 2.41
CA GLN A 790 -9.01 27.03 2.76
C GLN A 790 -9.25 25.62 2.16
N PRO A 791 -8.35 25.11 1.31
CA PRO A 791 -8.42 23.74 0.83
C PRO A 791 -8.03 22.75 1.92
N ALA A 792 -8.41 21.49 1.72
CA ALA A 792 -8.02 20.43 2.65
C ALA A 792 -6.50 20.22 2.71
N PHE A 793 -6.03 19.62 3.80
CA PHE A 793 -4.65 19.15 3.99
C PHE A 793 -3.57 20.25 4.10
N LEU A 794 -3.90 21.42 4.69
CA LEU A 794 -2.96 22.52 4.92
C LEU A 794 -2.23 22.44 6.27
N ASN A 795 -0.90 22.28 6.23
CA ASN A 795 0.12 22.38 7.28
C ASN A 795 -0.31 22.33 8.77
N VAL A 796 -0.02 21.18 9.37
CA VAL A 796 0.14 20.81 10.79
C VAL A 796 1.23 21.63 11.57
N ARG A 797 1.64 22.82 11.11
CA ARG A 797 2.71 23.58 11.82
C ARG A 797 2.51 25.08 12.02
N SER A 798 1.27 25.56 11.99
CA SER A 798 0.94 26.94 12.34
C SER A 798 -0.14 27.03 13.44
N MET A 799 0.08 26.37 14.58
CA MET A 799 -0.54 26.82 15.83
C MET A 799 0.22 28.03 16.39
N VAL A 800 0.15 29.17 15.68
CA VAL A 800 0.36 30.47 16.30
C VAL A 800 -0.66 31.44 15.71
N VAL A 801 -1.76 31.59 16.44
CA VAL A 801 -2.66 32.76 16.53
C VAL A 801 -2.89 33.53 15.22
N ARG A 802 -4.07 33.36 14.61
CA ARG A 802 -4.78 34.48 13.97
C ARG A 802 -6.30 34.32 14.10
N ALA A 803 -6.91 35.41 14.56
CA ALA A 803 -8.29 35.52 14.98
C ALA A 803 -9.29 35.25 13.86
N LYS A 804 -10.46 34.70 14.23
CA LYS A 804 -11.66 34.63 13.39
C LYS A 804 -12.05 36.03 12.89
N PRO A 805 -12.41 36.21 11.61
CA PRO A 805 -13.36 37.23 11.22
C PRO A 805 -14.77 36.65 11.33
N VAL A 806 -15.65 37.43 11.95
CA VAL A 806 -17.10 37.24 12.00
C VAL A 806 -17.72 37.95 10.80
N ASN A 807 -18.86 37.41 10.38
CA ASN A 807 -19.89 37.92 9.45
C ASN A 807 -19.83 37.56 7.97
N GLY A 808 -20.95 37.00 7.51
CA GLY A 808 -21.24 36.67 6.14
C GLY A 808 -21.40 37.92 5.28
N MET A 809 -20.52 38.04 4.30
CA MET A 809 -20.75 38.65 3.00
C MET A 809 -19.89 37.85 2.01
N ILE A 810 -20.42 37.60 0.81
CA ILE A 810 -19.68 36.98 -0.29
C ILE A 810 -18.60 37.99 -0.71
N GLU A 811 -17.37 37.81 -0.24
CA GLU A 811 -16.23 38.62 -0.70
C GLU A 811 -15.91 38.25 -2.16
N MET A 812 -15.97 39.24 -3.03
CA MET A 812 -15.60 39.11 -4.45
C MET A 812 -14.11 39.47 -4.60
N CYS A 813 -13.27 38.50 -4.91
CA CYS A 813 -11.88 38.75 -5.28
C CYS A 813 -11.85 39.24 -6.74
N SER A 814 -11.78 40.56 -6.94
CA SER A 814 -11.55 41.09 -8.27
C SER A 814 -10.13 40.75 -8.72
N VAL A 815 -9.99 39.78 -9.62
CA VAL A 815 -8.73 39.50 -10.35
C VAL A 815 -8.42 40.65 -11.34
N ASN A 816 -9.37 41.57 -11.54
CA ASN A 816 -9.22 42.77 -12.33
C ASN A 816 -8.84 43.95 -11.41
N ASN A 817 -7.79 44.70 -11.76
CA ASN A 817 -7.39 45.95 -11.10
C ASN A 817 -8.41 47.11 -11.30
N ALA A 818 -9.71 46.83 -11.33
CA ALA A 818 -10.76 47.84 -11.42
C ALA A 818 -11.25 48.19 -10.01
N THR A 819 -10.88 49.38 -9.55
CA THR A 819 -11.40 50.02 -8.34
C THR A 819 -12.91 50.19 -8.49
N ILE A 820 -13.71 49.51 -7.67
CA ILE A 820 -15.15 49.77 -7.59
C ILE A 820 -15.34 50.99 -6.68
N SER A 821 -15.51 52.16 -7.29
CA SER A 821 -15.99 53.36 -6.60
C SER A 821 -17.45 53.15 -6.20
N VAL A 822 -17.74 53.15 -4.90
CA VAL A 822 -19.12 53.18 -4.40
C VAL A 822 -19.69 54.57 -4.69
N ALA A 823 -20.71 54.64 -5.53
CA ALA A 823 -21.50 55.86 -5.71
C ALA A 823 -22.53 55.94 -4.57
N GLU A 824 -22.29 56.83 -3.60
CA GLU A 824 -23.33 57.26 -2.66
C GLU A 824 -24.28 58.22 -3.38
N GLY A 825 -25.50 57.77 -3.64
CA GLY A 825 -26.58 58.63 -4.10
C GLY A 825 -27.17 59.44 -2.95
N ARG A 826 -27.25 60.77 -3.13
CA ARG A 826 -28.25 61.62 -2.50
C ARG A 826 -29.44 61.78 -3.42
#